data_AF-A0A8I5TVG6-F1
#
_entry.id   AF-A0A8I5TVG6-F1
#
_cell.length_a   1.000
_cell.length_b   1.000
_cell.length_c   1.000
_cell.angle_alpha   90.00
_cell.angle_beta   90.00
_cell.angle_gamma   90.00
#
_symmetry.space_group_name_H-M   'P 1'
#
loop_
_entity.id
_entity.type
_entity.pdbx_description
1 polymer ?
#
loop_
_entity_poly.entity_id
_entity_poly.type
_entity_poly.pdbx_seq_one_letter_code
_entity_poly.pdbx_strand_id
1 'polypeptide(L)'
;MEVGSEEEKWEKLDAEFDHFVVDMKPFVLKLPHRTERQRCALWIRKLCEPSGTGAGIMGRKNRNLYAKLLLHMLKRGVLEGPFTHRPEPGTLKILPSYMSIYFDEPNPARAKVSSPEGLPAWVLGELETSEHKLNESWKLSSGEDNTLVQSPTDVYSREQYTGKLRMRSHSLSPTHSEDGQNITPKICNICGNDYIPGDHKIKKKLELTCSEVGNTAFLMKEVYSKKSPVSLDDSDIEARLNSWNLGIENPRYLRQKPIPVSLMTPKFSLRKSSSFHDDHFLSRVREKELDMKTKMMEAKFHEEKLKLQQKHDADVQKILERKNNEIEELKTLYRSKQHETEETIRKLEKKVQTLIRDCQVIRETKEDQIAELKKICEQSTESLNNDWEKKLHNAVAEMEQEKFDLQKQHTENIQELLEDTNVRLNKMESEYMAQTQSTNHMIKELEARVQQLTGEAENSNLQRQKLIQEKAELERCYQITCSELQEVKARRNTLHKEKDHLVNDYEQNMKLLQTKYDADINLLKQEHALSASKASSMIEELEQNVCQLKQQLQESELQGKQQLRDQENKFQMEKSHLKHTYEKKAHDLQSELDKGKEDTQKKIHKFEEALKEKEEQLTRVTEVQRLQAQQADAALEEFKRQVELNSEKVYAEMKEQMEKVEADLTRSKSLREKQSKEFLWQLEDIRQRYEQQIVELKLEHEQEKTHLLQQHNAEKDSLVRDHEREIENLEKQLRAANMEHENQIQEFKKRDAQVIADMEAQVHKLREELINVNSQRKQQLVELGLLREEEKQRATREHEIVVNKLKAESEKMKIELKKTHAAETEMTLEKININKVVSGLGWQVYDSKCYAAPAEPVTLVEAKEWEQKNMKSVANSRLKQIEKEYTQKLAKSSQIIAELQTTISSLKEENSQQQLAAERRLQDVRQKFEDEKKQLIRDNDQAIKVLQDELENRSNQVRCAEKKLQHKELESQEQITYIRQEYETKLKGLMPASLRQELEDTISSLKSQVNFLQKRASILQEELTTYQGRR
;
A
#
# COMPACT_ATOMS: atom_id res chain seq x y z
N MET A 1 -31.38 -2.81 -37.64
CA MET A 1 -31.33 -3.23 -36.23
C MET A 1 -30.39 -2.25 -35.54
N GLU A 2 -30.92 -1.22 -34.86
CA GLU A 2 -30.14 0.02 -34.63
C GLU A 2 -30.41 0.71 -33.27
N VAL A 3 -31.29 0.13 -32.45
CA VAL A 3 -31.77 0.73 -31.19
C VAL A 3 -30.68 0.83 -30.11
N GLY A 4 -29.77 -0.16 -30.06
CA GLY A 4 -28.75 -0.25 -29.00
C GLY A 4 -27.76 0.92 -28.94
N SER A 5 -27.61 1.73 -30.00
CA SER A 5 -26.67 2.86 -29.97
C SER A 5 -27.21 4.10 -29.25
N GLU A 6 -28.51 4.21 -28.99
CA GLU A 6 -29.10 5.33 -28.23
C GLU A 6 -29.08 5.05 -26.73
N GLU A 7 -29.46 3.84 -26.34
CA GLU A 7 -29.55 3.41 -24.94
C GLU A 7 -28.17 3.42 -24.26
N GLU A 8 -27.13 2.93 -24.94
CA GLU A 8 -25.74 3.00 -24.47
C GLU A 8 -25.25 4.47 -24.30
N LYS A 9 -25.73 5.40 -25.13
CA LYS A 9 -25.45 6.84 -24.96
C LYS A 9 -26.23 7.43 -23.77
N TRP A 10 -27.43 6.92 -23.48
CA TRP A 10 -28.19 7.32 -22.29
C TRP A 10 -27.49 6.82 -21.03
N GLU A 11 -27.02 5.58 -21.00
CA GLU A 11 -26.26 5.03 -19.87
C GLU A 11 -24.94 5.78 -19.64
N LYS A 12 -24.21 6.14 -20.71
CA LYS A 12 -22.96 6.92 -20.60
C LYS A 12 -23.20 8.33 -20.07
N LEU A 13 -24.25 9.02 -20.54
CA LEU A 13 -24.63 10.35 -20.04
C LEU A 13 -25.20 10.29 -18.62
N ASP A 14 -26.04 9.31 -18.32
CA ASP A 14 -26.51 9.10 -16.96
C ASP A 14 -25.30 8.83 -16.05
N ALA A 15 -24.41 7.88 -16.37
CA ALA A 15 -23.17 7.62 -15.64
C ALA A 15 -22.18 8.81 -15.56
N GLU A 16 -22.45 9.94 -16.23
CA GLU A 16 -21.74 11.22 -16.05
C GLU A 16 -22.48 12.17 -15.09
N PHE A 17 -23.81 12.14 -14.99
CA PHE A 17 -24.60 12.99 -14.08
C PHE A 17 -24.32 12.69 -12.61
N ASP A 18 -24.78 11.52 -12.16
CA ASP A 18 -24.12 10.53 -11.32
C ASP A 18 -22.75 10.96 -10.77
N HIS A 19 -21.82 11.23 -11.67
CA HIS A 19 -20.46 11.62 -11.35
C HIS A 19 -20.43 12.90 -10.55
N PHE A 20 -21.05 13.94 -11.09
CA PHE A 20 -21.09 15.25 -10.48
C PHE A 20 -21.88 15.22 -9.17
N VAL A 21 -22.89 14.37 -9.01
CA VAL A 21 -23.67 14.25 -7.76
C VAL A 21 -22.80 13.77 -6.59
N VAL A 22 -22.02 12.69 -6.75
CA VAL A 22 -21.11 12.23 -5.69
C VAL A 22 -19.96 13.20 -5.48
N ASP A 23 -19.38 13.72 -6.56
CA ASP A 23 -18.34 14.75 -6.48
C ASP A 23 -18.83 16.05 -5.81
N MET A 24 -20.13 16.38 -5.85
CA MET A 24 -20.73 17.53 -5.17
C MET A 24 -20.89 17.33 -3.67
N LYS A 25 -21.21 16.10 -3.23
CA LYS A 25 -21.51 15.75 -1.82
C LYS A 25 -20.52 16.36 -0.80
N PRO A 26 -19.19 16.22 -0.93
CA PRO A 26 -18.26 16.80 0.05
C PRO A 26 -18.23 18.33 0.05
N PHE A 27 -18.49 19.00 -1.08
CA PHE A 27 -18.50 20.46 -1.15
C PHE A 27 -19.82 21.04 -0.62
N VAL A 28 -20.97 20.43 -0.93
CA VAL A 28 -22.25 20.81 -0.31
C VAL A 28 -22.17 20.67 1.19
N LEU A 29 -21.60 19.58 1.73
CA LEU A 29 -21.46 19.40 3.18
C LEU A 29 -20.52 20.44 3.82
N LYS A 30 -19.50 20.93 3.10
CA LYS A 30 -18.54 21.93 3.56
C LYS A 30 -18.99 23.40 3.47
N LEU A 31 -20.12 23.71 2.80
CA LEU A 31 -20.63 25.08 2.75
C LEU A 31 -20.99 25.60 4.16
N PRO A 32 -20.55 26.79 4.59
CA PRO A 32 -20.84 27.28 5.94
C PRO A 32 -22.35 27.49 6.16
N HIS A 33 -23.02 28.21 5.25
CA HIS A 33 -24.42 28.59 5.43
C HIS A 33 -25.40 27.43 5.20
N ARG A 34 -26.19 27.11 6.24
CA ARG A 34 -27.22 26.04 6.23
C ARG A 34 -28.28 26.24 5.13
N THR A 35 -28.61 27.48 4.81
CA THR A 35 -29.57 27.86 3.75
C THR A 35 -29.04 27.54 2.35
N GLU A 36 -27.74 27.64 2.12
CA GLU A 36 -27.10 27.26 0.86
C GLU A 36 -27.03 25.75 0.70
N ARG A 37 -26.68 25.03 1.77
CA ARG A 37 -26.76 23.57 1.80
C ARG A 37 -28.16 23.07 1.44
N GLN A 38 -29.20 23.71 1.97
CA GLN A 38 -30.60 23.40 1.62
C GLN A 38 -30.97 23.80 0.17
N ARG A 39 -30.49 24.93 -0.36
CA ARG A 39 -30.68 25.30 -1.78
C ARG A 39 -30.02 24.29 -2.73
N CYS A 40 -28.78 23.90 -2.45
CA CYS A 40 -28.07 22.88 -3.24
C CYS A 40 -28.72 21.51 -3.16
N ALA A 41 -29.19 21.08 -1.98
CA ALA A 41 -29.93 19.82 -1.84
C ALA A 41 -31.22 19.82 -2.68
N LEU A 42 -31.98 20.92 -2.69
CA LEU A 42 -33.18 21.06 -3.54
C LEU A 42 -32.85 21.03 -5.03
N TRP A 43 -31.76 21.67 -5.46
CA TRP A 43 -31.32 21.63 -6.87
C TRP A 43 -30.76 20.27 -7.29
N ILE A 44 -29.97 19.59 -6.44
CA ILE A 44 -29.51 18.23 -6.71
C ILE A 44 -30.71 17.28 -6.82
N ARG A 45 -31.68 17.37 -5.90
CA ARG A 45 -32.92 16.58 -6.01
C ARG A 45 -33.69 16.89 -7.29
N LYS A 46 -33.79 18.17 -7.70
CA LYS A 46 -34.45 18.55 -8.97
C LYS A 46 -33.74 17.95 -10.20
N LEU A 47 -32.40 17.95 -10.21
CA LEU A 47 -31.63 17.31 -11.28
C LEU A 47 -31.79 15.78 -11.26
N CYS A 48 -32.07 15.19 -10.09
CA CYS A 48 -32.40 13.79 -9.93
C CYS A 48 -33.87 13.43 -10.27
N GLU A 49 -34.74 14.37 -10.63
CA GLU A 49 -36.12 14.04 -11.05
C GLU A 49 -36.15 13.52 -12.52
N PRO A 50 -36.68 12.32 -12.80
CA PRO A 50 -36.81 11.82 -14.18
C PRO A 50 -37.59 12.80 -15.08
N SER A 51 -38.70 13.33 -14.58
CA SER A 51 -39.54 14.33 -15.26
C SER A 51 -38.86 15.70 -15.42
N GLY A 52 -37.88 16.04 -14.56
CA GLY A 52 -37.12 17.28 -14.68
C GLY A 52 -36.13 17.26 -15.85
N THR A 53 -35.62 16.07 -16.20
CA THR A 53 -34.56 15.89 -17.19
C THR A 53 -34.98 16.31 -18.62
N GLY A 54 -36.26 16.18 -18.97
CA GLY A 54 -36.75 16.38 -20.35
C GLY A 54 -36.45 15.18 -21.27
N ALA A 55 -37.23 15.06 -22.35
CA ALA A 55 -37.20 13.86 -23.19
C ALA A 55 -35.91 13.72 -24.03
N GLY A 56 -35.41 12.47 -24.15
CA GLY A 56 -34.33 12.09 -25.06
C GLY A 56 -32.90 12.45 -24.61
N ILE A 57 -31.96 12.43 -25.56
CA ILE A 57 -30.53 12.66 -25.32
C ILE A 57 -30.24 14.10 -24.86
N MET A 58 -30.89 15.09 -25.47
CA MET A 58 -30.61 16.50 -25.18
C MET A 58 -31.02 16.91 -23.76
N GLY A 59 -32.11 16.35 -23.23
CA GLY A 59 -32.52 16.55 -21.84
C GLY A 59 -31.46 16.08 -20.84
N ARG A 60 -30.97 14.83 -21.00
CA ARG A 60 -29.86 14.28 -20.20
C ARG A 60 -28.60 15.15 -20.32
N LYS A 61 -28.22 15.59 -21.52
CA LYS A 61 -27.07 16.51 -21.71
C LYS A 61 -27.26 17.84 -20.97
N ASN A 62 -28.45 18.44 -21.03
CA ASN A 62 -28.75 19.69 -20.31
C ASN A 62 -28.64 19.49 -18.79
N ARG A 63 -29.26 18.43 -18.23
CA ARG A 63 -29.13 18.07 -16.79
C ARG A 63 -27.67 17.88 -16.39
N ASN A 64 -26.87 17.16 -17.18
CA ASN A 64 -25.43 16.99 -16.93
C ASN A 64 -24.69 18.33 -16.90
N LEU A 65 -25.04 19.25 -17.79
CA LEU A 65 -24.43 20.58 -17.87
C LEU A 65 -24.74 21.40 -16.61
N TYR A 66 -26.00 21.44 -16.14
CA TYR A 66 -26.35 22.04 -14.83
C TYR A 66 -25.63 21.36 -13.66
N ALA A 67 -25.47 20.03 -13.67
CA ALA A 67 -24.77 19.31 -12.60
C ALA A 67 -23.27 19.65 -12.55
N LYS A 68 -22.60 19.67 -13.70
CA LYS A 68 -21.20 20.10 -13.86
C LYS A 68 -21.03 21.57 -13.46
N LEU A 69 -22.01 22.41 -13.78
CA LEU A 69 -22.06 23.83 -13.43
C LEU A 69 -22.15 24.05 -11.92
N LEU A 70 -23.03 23.30 -11.23
CA LEU A 70 -23.20 23.34 -9.78
C LEU A 70 -21.97 22.78 -9.05
N LEU A 71 -21.37 21.68 -9.54
CA LEU A 71 -20.11 21.17 -9.01
C LEU A 71 -18.98 22.20 -9.10
N HIS A 72 -18.84 22.90 -10.22
CA HIS A 72 -17.81 23.92 -10.39
C HIS A 72 -18.01 25.12 -9.45
N MET A 73 -19.25 25.50 -9.16
CA MET A 73 -19.59 26.52 -8.15
C MET A 73 -19.25 26.06 -6.74
N LEU A 74 -19.68 24.85 -6.38
CA LEU A 74 -19.44 24.26 -5.07
C LEU A 74 -17.95 24.06 -4.77
N LYS A 75 -17.16 23.63 -5.76
CA LYS A 75 -15.69 23.54 -5.67
C LYS A 75 -15.00 24.89 -5.42
N ARG A 76 -15.63 26.00 -5.83
CA ARG A 76 -15.14 27.38 -5.62
C ARG A 76 -15.79 28.09 -4.44
N GLY A 77 -16.74 27.45 -3.75
CA GLY A 77 -17.46 28.02 -2.60
C GLY A 77 -18.47 29.13 -2.92
N VAL A 78 -18.76 29.40 -4.20
CA VAL A 78 -19.62 30.53 -4.64
C VAL A 78 -20.77 30.02 -5.51
N LEU A 79 -22.00 30.29 -5.08
CA LEU A 79 -23.25 29.85 -5.71
C LEU A 79 -24.01 31.03 -6.33
N GLU A 80 -23.87 31.19 -7.63
CA GLU A 80 -24.50 32.24 -8.46
C GLU A 80 -25.56 31.67 -9.43
N GLY A 81 -26.10 32.50 -10.32
CA GLY A 81 -27.01 32.07 -11.39
C GLY A 81 -28.23 31.28 -10.87
N PRO A 82 -28.66 30.18 -11.53
CA PRO A 82 -29.90 29.49 -11.18
C PRO A 82 -29.92 28.92 -9.74
N PHE A 83 -28.76 28.57 -9.18
CA PHE A 83 -28.65 27.89 -7.89
C PHE A 83 -28.81 28.82 -6.66
N THR A 84 -28.84 30.14 -6.90
CA THR A 84 -29.22 31.14 -5.87
C THR A 84 -30.69 31.06 -5.48
N HIS A 85 -31.56 30.65 -6.39
CA HIS A 85 -33.00 30.53 -6.20
C HIS A 85 -33.39 29.08 -5.93
N ARG A 86 -34.66 28.81 -5.55
CA ARG A 86 -35.19 27.44 -5.59
C ARG A 86 -35.48 27.05 -7.04
N PRO A 87 -35.32 25.76 -7.42
CA PRO A 87 -35.66 25.30 -8.77
C PRO A 87 -37.15 25.49 -9.08
N GLU A 88 -37.46 25.94 -10.29
CA GLU A 88 -38.83 26.06 -10.78
C GLU A 88 -39.48 24.68 -11.01
N PRO A 89 -40.81 24.55 -10.82
CA PRO A 89 -41.56 23.37 -11.24
C PRO A 89 -41.58 23.21 -12.78
N GLY A 90 -41.52 21.97 -13.26
CA GLY A 90 -41.49 21.63 -14.69
C GLY A 90 -40.18 20.97 -15.16
N THR A 91 -39.95 21.01 -16.47
CA THR A 91 -38.73 20.53 -17.15
C THR A 91 -37.61 21.58 -17.08
N LEU A 92 -36.35 21.14 -17.01
CA LEU A 92 -35.19 22.02 -16.98
C LEU A 92 -35.08 22.87 -18.26
N LYS A 93 -35.20 24.19 -18.12
CA LYS A 93 -34.92 25.17 -19.19
C LYS A 93 -33.51 24.95 -19.75
N ILE A 94 -33.34 25.09 -21.06
CA ILE A 94 -32.02 24.96 -21.70
C ILE A 94 -31.07 25.96 -21.06
N LEU A 95 -29.91 25.49 -20.60
CA LEU A 95 -28.91 26.36 -19.99
C LEU A 95 -28.47 27.42 -21.01
N PRO A 96 -28.53 28.73 -20.70
CA PRO A 96 -28.17 29.78 -21.66
C PRO A 96 -26.77 29.60 -22.26
N SER A 97 -26.58 30.01 -23.51
CA SER A 97 -25.27 29.97 -24.20
C SER A 97 -24.21 30.81 -23.48
N TYR A 98 -24.64 31.82 -22.71
CA TYR A 98 -23.79 32.44 -21.70
C TYR A 98 -23.44 31.39 -20.65
N MET A 99 -24.36 30.90 -19.79
CA MET A 99 -24.13 29.91 -18.71
C MET A 99 -23.31 28.64 -19.05
N SER A 100 -23.12 28.27 -20.32
CA SER A 100 -21.84 27.70 -20.75
C SER A 100 -20.66 28.68 -20.58
N ILE A 101 -20.50 29.24 -19.36
CA ILE A 101 -19.48 30.20 -18.93
C ILE A 101 -18.83 29.87 -17.59
N TYR A 102 -18.73 28.62 -17.17
CA TYR A 102 -17.84 28.25 -16.06
C TYR A 102 -16.92 27.10 -16.46
N PHE A 103 -16.40 27.17 -17.69
CA PHE A 103 -15.76 26.06 -18.41
C PHE A 103 -14.68 26.48 -19.50
N ASP A 104 -13.84 27.58 -19.45
CA ASP A 104 -12.94 27.99 -20.63
C ASP A 104 -11.59 28.80 -20.51
N GLU A 105 -10.94 29.08 -19.36
CA GLU A 105 -9.52 29.57 -19.31
C GLU A 105 -8.89 29.16 -17.92
N PRO A 106 -7.58 29.24 -17.64
CA PRO A 106 -6.88 28.47 -16.59
C PRO A 106 -7.45 28.30 -15.16
N ASN A 107 -7.80 27.06 -14.79
CA ASN A 107 -7.66 26.50 -13.44
C ASN A 107 -6.32 25.73 -13.31
N PRO A 108 -5.29 26.31 -12.67
CA PRO A 108 -3.90 25.84 -12.80
C PRO A 108 -3.60 24.56 -11.99
N ALA A 109 -3.83 23.39 -12.59
CA ALA A 109 -3.33 22.11 -12.07
C ALA A 109 -3.04 21.08 -13.18
N ARG A 110 -1.76 20.69 -13.25
CA ARG A 110 -1.21 19.44 -13.84
C ARG A 110 -1.30 19.25 -15.36
N ALA A 111 -0.23 19.72 -16.00
CA ALA A 111 0.54 18.93 -16.97
C ALA A 111 0.87 17.50 -16.43
N LYS A 112 1.17 16.58 -17.35
CA LYS A 112 1.76 15.25 -17.06
C LYS A 112 3.16 15.14 -17.72
N VAL A 113 3.90 14.06 -17.46
CA VAL A 113 4.83 13.28 -18.34
C VAL A 113 5.36 12.08 -17.52
N SER A 114 5.88 11.02 -18.16
CA SER A 114 6.26 9.73 -17.56
C SER A 114 7.77 9.43 -17.57
N SER A 115 8.15 8.39 -16.82
CA SER A 115 9.45 7.67 -16.81
C SER A 115 9.76 6.96 -18.16
N PRO A 116 10.97 6.36 -18.38
CA PRO A 116 12.10 6.15 -17.44
C PRO A 116 13.55 6.40 -17.98
N GLU A 117 14.53 6.16 -17.09
CA GLU A 117 15.99 5.88 -17.26
C GLU A 117 16.89 6.80 -18.15
N GLY A 118 18.10 7.19 -17.66
CA GLY A 118 19.19 7.63 -18.56
C GLY A 118 20.23 8.69 -18.10
N LEU A 119 20.92 8.49 -16.97
CA LEU A 119 22.16 9.22 -16.58
C LEU A 119 23.32 9.01 -17.62
N PRO A 120 24.46 9.78 -17.67
CA PRO A 120 25.18 10.31 -16.50
C PRO A 120 26.05 11.62 -16.60
N ALA A 121 26.15 12.31 -15.45
CA ALA A 121 27.37 12.71 -14.71
C ALA A 121 28.67 13.27 -15.36
N TRP A 122 28.80 13.49 -16.68
CA TRP A 122 30.04 14.07 -17.23
C TRP A 122 30.19 15.59 -17.01
N VAL A 123 29.12 16.27 -16.59
CA VAL A 123 29.20 17.66 -16.10
C VAL A 123 29.73 17.62 -14.68
N LEU A 124 31.06 17.57 -14.62
CA LEU A 124 31.93 17.85 -13.48
C LEU A 124 31.38 19.03 -12.64
N GLY A 125 31.52 19.04 -11.32
CA GLY A 125 32.70 18.55 -10.60
C GLY A 125 33.68 19.71 -10.44
N GLU A 126 34.12 19.94 -9.20
CA GLU A 126 35.10 20.97 -8.80
C GLU A 126 34.76 22.44 -9.15
N LEU A 127 34.40 23.21 -8.11
CA LEU A 127 35.34 24.18 -7.58
C LEU A 127 35.06 24.50 -6.11
N GLU A 128 36.06 25.09 -5.47
CA GLU A 128 36.24 25.03 -4.02
C GLU A 128 35.42 26.02 -3.19
N THR A 129 35.30 25.65 -1.92
CA THR A 129 34.94 26.49 -0.79
C THR A 129 35.65 27.84 -0.72
N SER A 130 34.91 28.92 -0.48
CA SER A 130 35.21 29.82 0.65
C SER A 130 34.00 30.65 1.09
N GLU A 131 34.01 30.98 2.38
CA GLU A 131 33.03 31.74 3.15
C GLU A 131 32.89 33.21 2.67
N HIS A 132 31.91 34.05 3.06
CA HIS A 132 30.82 34.00 4.05
C HIS A 132 29.53 34.63 3.40
N LYS A 133 28.39 34.97 4.05
CA LYS A 133 28.01 35.18 5.46
C LYS A 133 26.47 35.23 5.59
N LEU A 134 25.91 34.66 6.66
CA LEU A 134 24.46 34.65 6.97
C LEU A 134 23.63 33.87 5.90
N ASN A 135 22.45 33.33 6.19
CA ASN A 135 21.66 33.40 7.41
C ASN A 135 21.03 32.02 7.74
N GLU A 136 20.21 32.02 8.78
CA GLU A 136 19.16 31.05 9.06
C GLU A 136 19.52 29.64 9.55
N SER A 137 19.52 29.50 10.88
CA SER A 137 18.31 29.02 11.57
C SER A 137 17.81 27.61 11.13
N TRP A 138 18.19 26.61 11.94
CA TRP A 138 17.61 25.26 12.22
C TRP A 138 17.42 24.23 11.09
N LYS A 139 18.26 23.18 11.19
CA LYS A 139 18.13 21.77 10.80
C LYS A 139 18.89 20.98 11.92
N LEU A 140 18.68 19.70 12.22
CA LEU A 140 18.03 18.57 11.51
C LEU A 140 17.79 17.40 12.50
N SER A 141 16.93 16.44 12.12
CA SER A 141 16.95 14.99 12.48
C SER A 141 16.78 14.60 13.95
N SER A 142 15.77 13.83 14.35
CA SER A 142 15.19 12.64 13.68
C SER A 142 13.65 12.57 13.89
N GLY A 143 12.86 11.61 13.40
CA GLY A 143 13.16 10.21 13.06
C GLY A 143 13.23 9.33 14.33
N GLU A 144 12.80 8.08 14.37
CA GLU A 144 12.11 7.20 13.42
C GLU A 144 11.21 6.26 14.27
N ASP A 145 10.52 5.31 13.64
CA ASP A 145 10.41 3.91 14.08
C ASP A 145 10.04 3.48 15.53
N ASN A 146 9.02 2.61 15.57
CA ASN A 146 9.03 1.26 16.19
C ASN A 146 8.62 0.95 17.67
N THR A 147 7.56 0.11 17.71
CA THR A 147 7.29 -1.07 18.57
C THR A 147 7.08 -0.99 20.10
N LEU A 148 5.91 -1.50 20.51
CA LEU A 148 5.65 -2.56 21.52
C LEU A 148 5.93 -2.31 23.05
N VAL A 149 4.86 -1.85 23.73
CA VAL A 149 4.24 -2.43 24.97
C VAL A 149 4.84 -2.12 26.39
N GLN A 150 3.91 -2.25 27.36
CA GLN A 150 3.94 -2.31 28.85
C GLN A 150 4.94 -1.46 29.71
N SER A 151 4.38 -0.46 30.41
CA SER A 151 4.09 -0.40 31.88
C SER A 151 5.19 -0.75 32.94
N PRO A 152 5.06 -0.39 34.25
CA PRO A 152 3.87 0.13 34.96
C PRO A 152 4.12 1.25 36.03
N THR A 153 3.05 1.59 36.81
CA THR A 153 3.04 2.26 38.16
C THR A 153 3.45 3.75 38.28
N ASP A 154 2.91 4.60 39.17
CA ASP A 154 1.82 4.39 40.17
C ASP A 154 0.99 5.64 40.60
N VAL A 155 -0.23 5.36 41.08
CA VAL A 155 -1.13 6.04 42.06
C VAL A 155 -1.01 7.55 42.39
N TYR A 156 -2.11 8.30 42.17
CA TYR A 156 -2.95 9.03 43.17
C TYR A 156 -4.13 9.73 42.42
N SER A 157 -5.36 9.94 42.93
CA SER A 157 -5.91 9.83 44.30
C SER A 157 -7.46 9.68 44.29
N ARG A 158 -8.03 8.89 45.24
CA ARG A 158 -9.34 9.10 45.94
C ARG A 158 -10.64 9.01 45.05
N GLU A 159 -11.75 8.37 45.45
CA GLU A 159 -12.43 8.36 46.75
C GLU A 159 -13.29 7.07 47.03
N GLN A 160 -13.01 6.37 48.15
CA GLN A 160 -13.92 5.73 49.15
C GLN A 160 -15.14 4.80 48.74
N TYR A 161 -15.57 3.73 49.45
CA TYR A 161 -15.14 3.06 50.70
C TYR A 161 -15.74 1.61 50.87
N THR A 162 -15.00 0.66 51.51
CA THR A 162 -15.43 -0.55 52.28
C THR A 162 -16.46 -1.59 51.73
N GLY A 163 -16.34 -2.92 51.93
CA GLY A 163 -15.25 -3.77 52.46
C GLY A 163 -15.65 -5.22 52.91
N LYS A 164 -14.66 -6.14 52.97
CA LYS A 164 -14.59 -7.49 53.63
C LYS A 164 -15.28 -8.76 53.02
N LEU A 165 -14.44 -9.61 52.37
CA LEU A 165 -14.22 -11.09 52.56
C LEU A 165 -15.44 -12.06 52.72
N ARG A 166 -15.60 -13.18 51.99
CA ARG A 166 -14.73 -14.41 52.01
C ARG A 166 -15.24 -15.59 51.09
N MET A 167 -14.38 -16.13 50.21
CA MET A 167 -14.28 -17.54 49.67
C MET A 167 -15.51 -18.33 49.12
N ARG A 168 -15.43 -18.88 47.87
CA ARG A 168 -15.10 -20.31 47.53
C ARG A 168 -15.66 -20.90 46.19
N SER A 169 -14.79 -21.00 45.17
CA SER A 169 -14.48 -22.15 44.25
C SER A 169 -15.50 -22.85 43.30
N HIS A 170 -14.92 -23.53 42.27
CA HIS A 170 -15.43 -24.58 41.35
C HIS A 170 -16.13 -24.07 40.05
N SER A 171 -15.60 -24.21 38.81
CA SER A 171 -15.14 -25.36 37.94
C SER A 171 -16.29 -25.99 37.12
N LEU A 172 -16.19 -26.33 35.82
CA LEU A 172 -15.18 -27.16 35.08
C LEU A 172 -15.02 -26.78 33.56
N SER A 173 -14.19 -27.54 32.82
CA SER A 173 -13.84 -27.46 31.37
C SER A 173 -14.31 -28.76 30.62
N PRO A 174 -13.81 -29.25 29.43
CA PRO A 174 -12.76 -28.79 28.48
C PRO A 174 -12.95 -29.11 26.94
N THR A 175 -11.85 -28.96 26.16
CA THR A 175 -11.41 -29.69 24.91
C THR A 175 -11.96 -29.41 23.49
N HIS A 176 -11.22 -28.59 22.72
CA HIS A 176 -10.78 -28.70 21.28
C HIS A 176 -9.82 -27.50 20.97
N SER A 177 -8.83 -27.45 20.06
CA SER A 177 -8.32 -28.28 18.93
C SER A 177 -9.08 -28.14 17.59
N GLU A 178 -8.51 -28.24 16.38
CA GLU A 178 -7.12 -28.46 15.88
C GLU A 178 -6.44 -27.10 15.49
N ASP A 179 -5.56 -26.81 14.50
CA ASP A 179 -4.84 -27.45 13.35
C ASP A 179 -3.48 -26.68 13.14
N GLY A 180 -2.67 -26.63 12.05
CA GLY A 180 -2.76 -27.04 10.64
C GLY A 180 -1.46 -26.79 9.80
N GLN A 181 -1.58 -26.60 8.46
CA GLN A 181 -0.44 -26.68 7.49
C GLN A 181 0.27 -25.36 7.11
N ASN A 182 1.57 -25.48 6.73
CA ASN A 182 2.46 -24.42 6.24
C ASN A 182 2.77 -24.52 4.74
N ILE A 183 2.73 -23.42 3.99
CA ILE A 183 3.56 -23.21 2.77
C ILE A 183 4.05 -21.75 2.68
N THR A 184 5.37 -21.56 2.64
CA THR A 184 6.11 -20.34 2.23
C THR A 184 7.00 -20.72 1.04
N PRO A 185 7.29 -19.85 0.03
CA PRO A 185 7.94 -18.53 0.15
C PRO A 185 7.15 -17.37 -0.52
N LYS A 186 7.29 -16.07 -0.20
CA LYS A 186 8.44 -15.14 0.02
C LYS A 186 8.96 -14.51 -1.29
N ILE A 187 9.25 -13.19 -1.28
CA ILE A 187 9.83 -12.35 -2.37
C ILE A 187 8.75 -11.93 -3.43
N CYS A 188 8.63 -10.69 -3.95
CA CYS A 188 9.50 -9.50 -3.92
C CYS A 188 8.73 -8.14 -3.78
N ASN A 189 9.47 -7.13 -3.32
CA ASN A 189 9.52 -5.68 -3.59
C ASN A 189 8.61 -5.08 -4.72
N ILE A 190 8.32 -3.76 -4.73
CA ILE A 190 9.18 -2.68 -5.29
C ILE A 190 8.68 -1.25 -4.89
N CYS A 191 9.61 -0.30 -4.97
CA CYS A 191 9.56 1.19 -5.00
C CYS A 191 8.23 1.87 -5.44
N GLY A 192 7.96 3.15 -5.16
CA GLY A 192 8.79 4.24 -4.61
C GLY A 192 8.24 5.64 -5.01
N ASN A 193 8.80 6.70 -4.42
CA ASN A 193 8.86 8.11 -4.90
C ASN A 193 7.58 8.93 -5.30
N ASP A 194 7.49 10.09 -4.63
CA ASP A 194 7.19 11.43 -5.17
C ASP A 194 5.75 12.02 -5.24
N TYR A 195 5.50 12.87 -4.24
CA TYR A 195 4.98 14.23 -4.34
C TYR A 195 3.67 14.54 -5.12
N ILE A 196 2.56 14.41 -4.38
CA ILE A 196 1.44 15.38 -4.37
C ILE A 196 0.63 15.38 -5.72
N PRO A 197 -0.50 16.09 -5.85
CA PRO A 197 -1.81 15.68 -5.34
C PRO A 197 -2.80 15.20 -6.42
N GLY A 198 -3.92 14.61 -5.95
CA GLY A 198 -5.27 14.83 -6.48
C GLY A 198 -5.57 14.61 -7.97
N ASP A 199 -6.42 13.62 -8.24
CA ASP A 199 -7.78 13.90 -8.73
C ASP A 199 -8.71 12.86 -8.06
N HIS A 200 -9.68 13.23 -7.21
CA HIS A 200 -11.05 13.65 -7.62
C HIS A 200 -11.94 12.38 -7.82
N LYS A 201 -13.24 12.54 -8.08
CA LYS A 201 -14.05 11.62 -8.90
C LYS A 201 -14.63 10.32 -8.27
N ILE A 202 -15.96 10.16 -8.44
CA ILE A 202 -16.72 8.98 -8.99
C ILE A 202 -18.07 8.71 -8.26
N LYS A 203 -19.19 9.06 -8.94
CA LYS A 203 -20.46 8.31 -9.24
C LYS A 203 -21.19 7.56 -8.07
N LYS A 204 -22.53 7.43 -8.01
CA LYS A 204 -23.52 7.28 -9.11
C LYS A 204 -24.99 7.70 -8.74
N LYS A 205 -25.86 7.62 -9.77
CA LYS A 205 -27.30 7.92 -10.04
C LYS A 205 -28.38 8.20 -8.98
N LEU A 206 -29.49 8.70 -9.54
CA LEU A 206 -30.84 8.97 -9.02
C LEU A 206 -31.44 7.86 -8.11
N GLU A 207 -32.34 8.32 -7.23
CA GLU A 207 -33.51 7.59 -6.70
C GLU A 207 -34.33 6.92 -7.84
N LEU A 208 -35.02 5.79 -7.67
CA LEU A 208 -35.26 4.90 -6.51
C LEU A 208 -35.70 3.51 -7.03
N THR A 209 -36.03 2.58 -6.12
CA THR A 209 -36.32 1.13 -6.30
C THR A 209 -35.08 0.22 -6.28
N CYS A 210 -35.16 -1.02 -5.78
CA CYS A 210 -36.34 -1.76 -5.31
C CYS A 210 -36.14 -2.41 -3.93
N SER A 211 -37.22 -2.46 -3.15
CA SER A 211 -37.39 -3.43 -2.07
C SER A 211 -38.44 -4.46 -2.53
N GLU A 212 -37.98 -5.62 -2.98
CA GLU A 212 -38.78 -6.85 -2.96
C GLU A 212 -38.97 -7.25 -1.48
N VAL A 213 -40.01 -7.96 -1.01
CA VAL A 213 -41.05 -8.81 -1.62
C VAL A 213 -42.37 -8.46 -0.90
N GLY A 214 -43.58 -8.54 -1.46
CA GLY A 214 -44.04 -8.93 -2.79
C GLY A 214 -45.49 -9.44 -2.68
N ASN A 215 -46.34 -9.17 -3.68
CA ASN A 215 -47.71 -9.69 -3.69
C ASN A 215 -48.27 -9.77 -5.12
N THR A 216 -48.38 -10.98 -5.65
CA THR A 216 -48.92 -11.27 -6.99
C THR A 216 -50.23 -12.03 -6.90
N ALA A 217 -51.35 -11.33 -7.12
CA ALA A 217 -52.65 -11.95 -7.32
C ALA A 217 -53.40 -11.22 -8.45
N PHE A 218 -53.52 -11.87 -9.60
CA PHE A 218 -54.19 -11.35 -10.79
C PHE A 218 -55.05 -12.47 -11.36
N LEU A 219 -56.38 -12.32 -11.35
CA LEU A 219 -57.30 -12.78 -12.40
C LEU A 219 -58.79 -12.56 -12.07
N MET A 220 -59.56 -12.30 -13.13
CA MET A 220 -61.04 -12.39 -13.27
C MET A 220 -61.88 -11.35 -12.50
N LYS A 221 -62.71 -10.53 -13.17
CA LYS A 221 -63.96 -10.80 -13.96
C LYS A 221 -65.19 -10.97 -13.03
N GLU A 222 -66.37 -10.41 -13.32
CA GLU A 222 -66.81 -9.62 -14.49
C GLU A 222 -67.96 -8.64 -14.17
N VAL A 223 -68.19 -7.71 -15.09
CA VAL A 223 -69.31 -6.75 -15.13
C VAL A 223 -70.66 -7.45 -15.23
N TYR A 224 -71.70 -7.00 -14.50
CA TYR A 224 -72.99 -6.54 -15.08
C TYR A 224 -73.91 -5.86 -14.06
N SER A 225 -74.99 -5.24 -14.54
CA SER A 225 -75.87 -4.34 -13.79
C SER A 225 -77.34 -4.79 -13.78
N LYS A 226 -78.09 -4.24 -12.80
CA LYS A 226 -79.55 -3.98 -12.75
C LYS A 226 -80.52 -5.07 -12.21
N LYS A 227 -81.33 -4.56 -11.27
CA LYS A 227 -82.72 -4.89 -10.89
C LYS A 227 -82.97 -6.00 -9.85
N SER A 228 -84.05 -5.78 -9.10
CA SER A 228 -84.59 -6.54 -7.97
C SER A 228 -85.51 -7.68 -8.40
N PRO A 229 -85.86 -8.56 -7.45
CA PRO A 229 -87.28 -8.63 -7.04
C PRO A 229 -87.47 -8.61 -5.51
N VAL A 230 -88.72 -8.78 -5.06
CA VAL A 230 -89.17 -8.92 -3.67
C VAL A 230 -89.78 -10.32 -3.49
N SER A 231 -89.39 -11.03 -2.42
CA SER A 231 -90.11 -12.15 -1.78
C SER A 231 -89.50 -12.38 -0.37
N LEU A 232 -90.09 -13.01 0.66
CA LEU A 232 -91.04 -14.15 0.78
C LEU A 232 -90.43 -15.49 0.29
N ASP A 233 -90.55 -16.63 0.98
CA ASP A 233 -91.10 -16.95 2.31
C ASP A 233 -90.35 -18.22 2.84
N ASP A 234 -90.99 -19.00 3.72
CA ASP A 234 -90.75 -20.42 4.09
C ASP A 234 -90.07 -20.72 5.44
N SER A 235 -90.86 -20.52 6.49
CA SER A 235 -91.42 -21.63 7.29
C SER A 235 -91.24 -23.06 6.75
N ASP A 236 -90.83 -24.04 7.58
CA ASP A 236 -91.50 -25.37 7.67
C ASP A 236 -91.07 -26.19 8.91
N ILE A 237 -91.98 -26.37 9.88
CA ILE A 237 -92.08 -27.56 10.77
C ILE A 237 -93.56 -27.78 11.13
N GLU A 238 -94.26 -26.74 11.57
CA GLU A 238 -95.64 -26.85 12.10
C GLU A 238 -96.75 -26.79 11.02
N ALA A 239 -96.39 -27.08 9.76
CA ALA A 239 -97.32 -27.14 8.63
C ALA A 239 -97.61 -28.56 8.12
N ARG A 240 -97.16 -29.62 8.83
CA ARG A 240 -97.24 -31.01 8.36
C ARG A 240 -98.09 -31.97 9.20
N LEU A 241 -99.19 -31.49 9.79
CA LEU A 241 -100.27 -32.37 10.24
C LEU A 241 -101.69 -31.88 9.86
N ASN A 242 -101.98 -32.00 8.56
CA ASN A 242 -103.32 -32.33 8.04
C ASN A 242 -104.48 -31.38 8.35
N SER A 243 -104.61 -30.35 7.50
CA SER A 243 -105.92 -30.09 6.90
C SER A 243 -106.31 -31.31 6.05
N TRP A 244 -107.42 -31.98 6.37
CA TRP A 244 -108.02 -33.02 5.53
C TRP A 244 -109.52 -32.77 5.38
N ASN A 245 -109.97 -32.80 4.12
CA ASN A 245 -111.35 -32.83 3.64
C ASN A 245 -112.23 -31.62 4.04
N LEU A 246 -112.40 -30.66 3.12
CA LEU A 246 -113.34 -30.68 1.99
C LEU A 246 -114.80 -30.46 2.43
N GLY A 247 -115.37 -29.35 1.98
CA GLY A 247 -116.73 -28.95 2.35
C GLY A 247 -117.82 -29.70 1.58
N ILE A 248 -119.01 -29.77 2.18
CA ILE A 248 -120.24 -30.23 1.53
C ILE A 248 -121.29 -29.11 1.58
N GLU A 249 -121.70 -28.72 0.39
CA GLU A 249 -123.02 -28.24 -0.06
C GLU A 249 -123.92 -27.39 0.85
N ASN A 250 -124.31 -26.24 0.29
CA ASN A 250 -125.53 -25.50 0.61
C ASN A 250 -126.77 -26.21 0.01
N PRO A 251 -127.75 -26.70 0.80
CA PRO A 251 -129.02 -27.17 0.30
C PRO A 251 -130.02 -26.02 0.09
N ARG A 252 -130.08 -25.48 -1.13
CA ARG A 252 -131.09 -24.48 -1.55
C ARG A 252 -132.52 -25.05 -1.59
N TYR A 253 -133.36 -24.79 -0.60
CA TYR A 253 -134.83 -24.90 -0.74
C TYR A 253 -135.53 -23.73 -0.01
N LEU A 254 -136.25 -22.83 -0.69
CA LEU A 254 -137.61 -22.96 -1.25
C LEU A 254 -138.76 -23.03 -0.21
N ARG A 255 -139.16 -21.86 0.32
CA ARG A 255 -140.56 -21.35 0.45
C ARG A 255 -140.48 -19.90 0.97
N GLN A 256 -140.97 -18.88 0.27
CA GLN A 256 -142.37 -18.51 -0.02
C GLN A 256 -143.22 -18.11 1.21
N LYS A 257 -144.03 -17.05 1.01
CA LYS A 257 -145.16 -16.68 1.87
C LYS A 257 -146.16 -17.84 2.02
N PRO A 258 -146.90 -17.89 3.13
CA PRO A 258 -148.27 -18.40 3.13
C PRO A 258 -149.29 -17.27 3.36
N ILE A 259 -149.87 -16.77 2.26
CA ILE A 259 -151.14 -16.02 2.23
C ILE A 259 -151.84 -16.41 0.91
N PRO A 260 -153.15 -16.71 0.87
CA PRO A 260 -154.05 -17.26 1.89
C PRO A 260 -154.61 -18.62 1.42
N VAL A 261 -155.74 -19.06 2.01
CA VAL A 261 -156.94 -19.72 1.40
C VAL A 261 -157.72 -20.37 2.56
N SER A 262 -158.89 -19.85 2.96
CA SER A 262 -160.24 -20.15 2.42
C SER A 262 -160.71 -21.60 2.67
N LEU A 263 -161.98 -21.91 2.94
CA LEU A 263 -163.21 -21.11 3.12
C LEU A 263 -164.29 -22.04 3.71
N MET A 264 -165.12 -21.62 4.68
CA MET A 264 -166.60 -21.82 4.67
C MET A 264 -167.31 -21.45 5.98
N THR A 265 -168.61 -21.15 5.83
CA THR A 265 -169.61 -20.89 6.88
C THR A 265 -170.18 -22.18 7.48
N PRO A 266 -170.95 -22.05 8.59
CA PRO A 266 -172.29 -22.64 8.60
C PRO A 266 -173.37 -21.54 8.53
N LYS A 267 -174.10 -21.48 7.42
CA LYS A 267 -175.44 -20.87 7.41
C LYS A 267 -176.46 -21.95 7.75
N PHE A 268 -177.37 -21.69 8.67
CA PHE A 268 -178.71 -22.28 8.56
C PHE A 268 -179.79 -21.32 9.05
N SER A 269 -180.49 -20.72 8.09
CA SER A 269 -181.78 -20.09 8.29
C SER A 269 -182.88 -21.15 8.23
N LEU A 270 -183.92 -21.05 9.07
CA LEU A 270 -185.26 -21.25 8.53
C LEU A 270 -186.33 -20.48 9.33
N ARG A 271 -187.24 -19.83 8.59
CA ARG A 271 -188.43 -19.13 9.08
C ARG A 271 -189.66 -19.91 8.59
N LYS A 272 -190.62 -20.15 9.48
CA LYS A 272 -191.93 -20.79 9.25
C LYS A 272 -192.84 -20.38 10.43
N SER A 273 -194.17 -20.26 10.34
CA SER A 273 -195.15 -20.57 9.28
C SER A 273 -196.27 -19.50 9.25
N SER A 274 -197.37 -19.74 8.55
CA SER A 274 -198.63 -18.97 8.59
C SER A 274 -199.84 -19.90 8.78
N SER A 275 -200.76 -19.50 9.69
CA SER A 275 -202.23 -19.79 9.85
C SER A 275 -202.91 -21.00 9.16
N PHE A 276 -203.96 -21.66 9.69
CA PHE A 276 -205.23 -21.16 10.26
C PHE A 276 -206.07 -22.29 10.96
N HIS A 277 -207.07 -21.91 11.78
CA HIS A 277 -208.30 -22.66 12.25
C HIS A 277 -208.15 -23.93 13.15
N ASP A 278 -209.13 -24.41 13.96
CA ASP A 278 -210.22 -23.91 14.88
C ASP A 278 -211.10 -25.14 15.29
N ASP A 279 -211.97 -25.26 16.32
CA ASP A 279 -212.27 -24.60 17.62
C ASP A 279 -213.15 -25.59 18.47
N HIS A 280 -214.43 -25.27 18.76
CA HIS A 280 -215.53 -26.02 19.43
C HIS A 280 -215.54 -26.27 20.96
N PHE A 281 -216.01 -25.24 21.69
CA PHE A 281 -217.30 -25.20 22.43
C PHE A 281 -217.48 -25.66 23.92
N LEU A 282 -218.47 -25.02 24.58
CA LEU A 282 -219.07 -25.26 25.92
C LEU A 282 -218.09 -25.13 27.11
N SER A 283 -217.83 -23.97 27.72
CA SER A 283 -218.69 -22.82 28.10
C SER A 283 -219.77 -23.18 29.14
N ARG A 284 -219.72 -22.64 30.38
CA ARG A 284 -220.14 -21.27 30.84
C ARG A 284 -221.59 -21.29 31.33
N VAL A 285 -221.89 -20.99 32.62
CA VAL A 285 -222.34 -19.64 33.02
C VAL A 285 -222.06 -19.23 34.50
N ARG A 286 -221.79 -20.14 35.45
CA ARG A 286 -221.45 -19.78 36.86
C ARG A 286 -220.08 -19.08 37.06
N GLU A 287 -219.37 -18.85 35.96
CA GLU A 287 -217.97 -18.43 35.83
C GLU A 287 -217.61 -17.13 36.59
N LYS A 288 -218.54 -16.17 36.67
CA LYS A 288 -218.24 -14.80 37.14
C LYS A 288 -217.93 -14.66 38.64
N GLU A 289 -218.37 -15.58 39.49
CA GLU A 289 -218.09 -15.50 40.93
C GLU A 289 -216.74 -16.17 41.31
N LEU A 290 -216.28 -17.13 40.51
CA LEU A 290 -215.03 -17.86 40.75
C LEU A 290 -213.80 -17.10 40.23
N ASP A 291 -213.92 -16.42 39.08
CA ASP A 291 -212.84 -15.66 38.45
C ASP A 291 -212.11 -14.69 39.41
N MET A 292 -212.88 -14.00 40.26
CA MET A 292 -212.35 -13.03 41.23
C MET A 292 -211.57 -13.70 42.38
N LYS A 293 -211.83 -14.97 42.70
CA LYS A 293 -211.02 -15.75 43.67
C LYS A 293 -209.75 -16.33 43.03
N THR A 294 -209.82 -16.78 41.78
CA THR A 294 -208.66 -17.33 41.06
C THR A 294 -207.52 -16.31 40.96
N LYS A 295 -207.82 -15.10 40.49
CA LYS A 295 -206.83 -14.01 40.30
C LYS A 295 -206.11 -13.62 41.60
N MET A 296 -206.80 -13.68 42.73
CA MET A 296 -206.22 -13.40 44.05
C MET A 296 -205.26 -14.50 44.53
N MET A 297 -205.36 -15.71 43.96
CA MET A 297 -204.46 -16.84 44.24
C MET A 297 -203.23 -16.82 43.32
N GLU A 298 -203.42 -16.51 42.03
CA GLU A 298 -202.34 -16.36 41.04
C GLU A 298 -201.33 -15.27 41.45
N ALA A 299 -201.80 -14.14 41.97
CA ALA A 299 -200.95 -13.07 42.47
C ALA A 299 -199.96 -13.53 43.55
N LYS A 300 -200.40 -14.40 44.48
CA LYS A 300 -199.53 -14.98 45.52
C LYS A 300 -198.51 -15.96 44.95
N PHE A 301 -198.90 -16.74 43.93
CA PHE A 301 -197.98 -17.66 43.27
C PHE A 301 -196.87 -16.91 42.50
N HIS A 302 -197.18 -15.75 41.91
CA HIS A 302 -196.18 -14.87 41.31
C HIS A 302 -195.23 -14.24 42.35
N GLU A 303 -195.74 -13.88 43.54
CA GLU A 303 -194.92 -13.37 44.66
C GLU A 303 -193.92 -14.42 45.17
N GLU A 304 -194.38 -15.67 45.38
CA GLU A 304 -193.54 -16.83 45.73
C GLU A 304 -192.44 -17.07 44.68
N LYS A 305 -192.81 -17.08 43.39
CA LYS A 305 -191.85 -17.28 42.28
C LYS A 305 -190.77 -16.19 42.26
N LEU A 306 -191.13 -14.94 42.53
CA LEU A 306 -190.16 -13.84 42.59
C LEU A 306 -189.19 -13.99 43.77
N LYS A 307 -189.68 -14.39 44.95
CA LYS A 307 -188.84 -14.66 46.13
C LYS A 307 -187.87 -15.82 45.91
N LEU A 308 -188.32 -16.89 45.24
CA LEU A 308 -187.47 -18.02 44.84
C LEU A 308 -186.37 -17.60 43.86
N GLN A 309 -186.70 -16.76 42.87
CA GLN A 309 -185.72 -16.20 41.93
C GLN A 309 -184.68 -15.33 42.66
N GLN A 310 -185.13 -14.38 43.50
CA GLN A 310 -184.25 -13.52 44.30
C GLN A 310 -183.32 -14.33 45.22
N LYS A 311 -183.79 -15.43 45.81
CA LYS A 311 -182.96 -16.32 46.62
C LYS A 311 -181.90 -17.04 45.78
N HIS A 312 -182.29 -17.61 44.64
CA HIS A 312 -181.37 -18.27 43.71
C HIS A 312 -180.24 -17.32 43.30
N ASP A 313 -180.59 -16.11 42.87
CA ASP A 313 -179.62 -15.15 42.34
C ASP A 313 -178.67 -14.63 43.43
N ALA A 314 -179.17 -14.47 44.67
CA ALA A 314 -178.35 -14.17 45.83
C ALA A 314 -177.39 -15.31 46.24
N ASP A 315 -177.76 -16.58 46.03
CA ASP A 315 -176.90 -17.72 46.31
C ASP A 315 -175.85 -17.93 45.19
N VAL A 316 -176.19 -17.65 43.92
CA VAL A 316 -175.22 -17.56 42.81
C VAL A 316 -174.19 -16.45 43.05
N GLN A 317 -174.64 -15.28 43.49
CA GLN A 317 -173.76 -14.14 43.79
C GLN A 317 -172.71 -14.50 44.87
N LYS A 318 -173.10 -15.20 45.95
CA LYS A 318 -172.17 -15.69 46.98
C LYS A 318 -171.14 -16.70 46.45
N ILE A 319 -171.50 -17.49 45.44
CA ILE A 319 -170.57 -18.43 44.79
C ILE A 319 -169.55 -17.66 43.93
N LEU A 320 -170.01 -16.66 43.18
CA LEU A 320 -169.12 -15.78 42.40
C LEU A 320 -168.17 -14.98 43.31
N GLU A 321 -168.66 -14.44 44.42
CA GLU A 321 -167.83 -13.75 45.42
C GLU A 321 -166.80 -14.69 46.05
N ARG A 322 -167.19 -15.92 46.43
CA ARG A 322 -166.20 -16.94 46.87
C ARG A 322 -165.15 -17.23 45.81
N LYS A 323 -165.54 -17.46 44.54
CA LYS A 323 -164.58 -17.78 43.48
C LYS A 323 -163.68 -16.60 43.11
N ASN A 324 -164.17 -15.37 43.19
CA ASN A 324 -163.33 -14.18 43.03
C ASN A 324 -162.33 -14.04 44.19
N ASN A 325 -162.73 -14.32 45.43
CA ASN A 325 -161.83 -14.33 46.57
C ASN A 325 -160.76 -15.44 46.45
N GLU A 326 -161.14 -16.68 46.14
CA GLU A 326 -160.20 -17.77 45.85
C GLU A 326 -159.20 -17.40 44.73
N ILE A 327 -159.66 -16.69 43.70
CA ILE A 327 -158.82 -16.22 42.59
C ILE A 327 -157.85 -15.11 43.03
N GLU A 328 -158.26 -14.15 43.88
CA GLU A 328 -157.33 -13.14 44.42
C GLU A 328 -156.38 -13.69 45.49
N GLU A 329 -156.80 -14.68 46.28
CA GLU A 329 -155.92 -15.45 47.17
C GLU A 329 -154.83 -16.19 46.36
N LEU A 330 -155.20 -16.86 45.27
CA LEU A 330 -154.24 -17.46 44.35
C LEU A 330 -153.33 -16.42 43.69
N LYS A 331 -153.88 -15.30 43.19
CA LYS A 331 -153.06 -14.22 42.58
C LYS A 331 -152.14 -13.54 43.59
N THR A 332 -152.52 -13.41 44.86
CA THR A 332 -151.65 -12.83 45.90
C THR A 332 -150.57 -13.83 46.32
N LEU A 333 -150.88 -15.12 46.42
CA LEU A 333 -149.89 -16.18 46.64
C LEU A 333 -148.88 -16.28 45.49
N TYR A 334 -149.33 -16.24 44.22
CA TYR A 334 -148.42 -16.19 43.07
C TYR A 334 -147.57 -14.91 43.04
N ARG A 335 -148.15 -13.73 43.36
CA ARG A 335 -147.38 -12.46 43.45
C ARG A 335 -146.33 -12.50 44.58
N SER A 336 -146.68 -13.05 45.75
CA SER A 336 -145.72 -13.30 46.83
C SER A 336 -144.60 -14.21 46.35
N LYS A 337 -144.94 -15.33 45.69
CA LYS A 337 -143.94 -16.31 45.26
C LYS A 337 -143.02 -15.77 44.17
N GLN A 338 -143.54 -14.97 43.25
CA GLN A 338 -142.75 -14.22 42.29
C GLN A 338 -141.77 -13.28 43.02
N HIS A 339 -142.26 -12.45 43.96
CA HIS A 339 -141.42 -11.51 44.71
C HIS A 339 -140.31 -12.22 45.52
N GLU A 340 -140.62 -13.35 46.16
CA GLU A 340 -139.61 -14.22 46.79
C GLU A 340 -138.52 -14.65 45.80
N THR A 341 -138.91 -15.15 44.62
CA THR A 341 -137.94 -15.59 43.61
C THR A 341 -137.08 -14.44 43.08
N GLU A 342 -137.68 -13.28 42.78
CA GLU A 342 -136.94 -12.08 42.37
C GLU A 342 -135.99 -11.56 43.46
N GLU A 343 -136.37 -11.64 44.74
CA GLU A 343 -135.44 -11.35 45.83
C GLU A 343 -134.29 -12.34 45.90
N THR A 344 -134.52 -13.64 45.70
CA THR A 344 -133.42 -14.61 45.67
C THR A 344 -132.49 -14.38 44.48
N ILE A 345 -133.03 -14.00 43.31
CA ILE A 345 -132.26 -13.60 42.13
C ILE A 345 -131.42 -12.35 42.45
N ARG A 346 -132.03 -11.27 42.95
CA ARG A 346 -131.31 -10.03 43.37
C ARG A 346 -130.23 -10.28 44.43
N LYS A 347 -130.42 -11.28 45.32
CA LYS A 347 -129.42 -11.72 46.31
C LYS A 347 -128.28 -12.53 45.68
N LEU A 348 -128.56 -13.32 44.64
CA LEU A 348 -127.54 -14.06 43.86
C LEU A 348 -126.75 -13.14 42.92
N GLU A 349 -127.41 -12.21 42.22
CA GLU A 349 -126.78 -11.21 41.36
C GLU A 349 -125.74 -10.38 42.12
N LYS A 350 -126.10 -9.89 43.33
CA LYS A 350 -125.16 -9.17 44.21
C LYS A 350 -123.97 -10.02 44.66
N LYS A 351 -124.14 -11.33 44.85
CA LYS A 351 -123.04 -12.26 45.12
C LYS A 351 -122.14 -12.43 43.88
N VAL A 352 -122.73 -12.66 42.70
CA VAL A 352 -121.99 -12.79 41.44
C VAL A 352 -121.21 -11.51 41.10
N GLN A 353 -121.82 -10.33 41.21
CA GLN A 353 -121.13 -9.05 41.01
C GLN A 353 -119.99 -8.83 42.01
N THR A 354 -120.08 -9.39 43.22
CA THR A 354 -119.02 -9.28 44.22
C THR A 354 -117.89 -10.25 43.91
N LEU A 355 -118.19 -11.52 43.63
CA LEU A 355 -117.20 -12.50 43.14
C LEU A 355 -116.50 -12.03 41.85
N ILE A 356 -117.18 -11.32 40.94
CA ILE A 356 -116.54 -10.74 39.74
C ILE A 356 -115.53 -9.64 40.11
N ARG A 357 -115.87 -8.75 41.06
CA ARG A 357 -114.95 -7.72 41.57
C ARG A 357 -113.77 -8.35 42.31
N ASP A 358 -114.03 -9.32 43.19
CA ASP A 358 -113.00 -10.03 43.94
C ASP A 358 -112.04 -10.78 42.99
N CYS A 359 -112.57 -11.46 41.97
CA CYS A 359 -111.77 -12.10 40.91
C CYS A 359 -111.03 -11.12 40.01
N GLN A 360 -111.52 -9.89 39.83
CA GLN A 360 -110.79 -8.84 39.09
C GLN A 360 -109.60 -8.35 39.92
N VAL A 361 -109.79 -8.02 41.20
CA VAL A 361 -108.70 -7.61 42.11
C VAL A 361 -107.66 -8.74 42.28
N ILE A 362 -108.10 -10.01 42.31
CA ILE A 362 -107.19 -11.17 42.35
C ILE A 362 -106.40 -11.32 41.03
N ARG A 363 -106.97 -10.95 39.87
CA ARG A 363 -106.20 -10.89 38.61
C ARG A 363 -105.21 -9.74 38.63
N GLU A 364 -105.66 -8.52 38.91
CA GLU A 364 -104.82 -7.32 38.96
C GLU A 364 -103.62 -7.51 39.90
N THR A 365 -103.85 -7.95 41.14
CA THR A 365 -102.77 -8.22 42.10
C THR A 365 -101.86 -9.40 41.71
N LYS A 366 -102.27 -10.27 40.78
CA LYS A 366 -101.41 -11.33 40.20
C LYS A 366 -100.66 -10.85 38.96
N GLU A 367 -101.27 -10.01 38.14
CA GLU A 367 -100.65 -9.35 37.00
C GLU A 367 -99.57 -8.37 37.47
N ASP A 368 -99.80 -7.60 38.54
CA ASP A 368 -98.81 -6.77 39.23
C ASP A 368 -97.64 -7.61 39.77
N GLN A 369 -97.93 -8.75 40.41
CA GLN A 369 -96.89 -9.66 40.92
C GLN A 369 -96.06 -10.28 39.78
N ILE A 370 -96.68 -10.58 38.64
CA ILE A 370 -95.99 -11.06 37.43
C ILE A 370 -95.16 -9.94 36.81
N ALA A 371 -95.66 -8.69 36.79
CA ALA A 371 -94.95 -7.53 36.24
C ALA A 371 -93.70 -7.19 37.07
N GLU A 372 -93.80 -7.17 38.41
CA GLU A 372 -92.64 -6.89 39.26
C GLU A 372 -91.62 -8.05 39.23
N LEU A 373 -92.07 -9.31 39.17
CA LEU A 373 -91.16 -10.45 38.97
C LEU A 373 -90.47 -10.40 37.61
N LYS A 374 -91.17 -10.04 36.52
CA LYS A 374 -90.55 -9.80 35.21
C LYS A 374 -89.50 -8.70 35.29
N LYS A 375 -89.84 -7.55 35.86
CA LYS A 375 -88.93 -6.41 36.05
C LYS A 375 -87.68 -6.77 36.86
N ILE A 376 -87.81 -7.57 37.92
CA ILE A 376 -86.66 -8.07 38.69
C ILE A 376 -85.80 -9.04 37.86
N CYS A 377 -86.42 -9.95 37.09
CA CYS A 377 -85.68 -10.82 36.17
C CYS A 377 -84.97 -10.04 35.06
N GLU A 378 -85.65 -9.07 34.45
CA GLU A 378 -85.13 -8.18 33.39
C GLU A 378 -83.92 -7.38 33.92
N GLN A 379 -84.05 -6.74 35.09
CA GLN A 379 -82.93 -6.05 35.77
C GLN A 379 -81.78 -7.01 36.13
N SER A 380 -82.08 -8.26 36.52
CA SER A 380 -81.05 -9.27 36.78
C SER A 380 -80.36 -9.75 35.50
N THR A 381 -81.04 -9.79 34.36
CA THR A 381 -80.43 -10.11 33.06
C THR A 381 -79.65 -8.94 32.48
N GLU A 382 -80.14 -7.70 32.65
CA GLU A 382 -79.48 -6.48 32.19
C GLU A 382 -78.18 -6.22 32.97
N SER A 383 -78.21 -6.35 34.30
CA SER A 383 -76.99 -6.24 35.13
C SER A 383 -75.98 -7.34 34.81
N LEU A 384 -76.41 -8.59 34.61
CA LEU A 384 -75.54 -9.68 34.18
C LEU A 384 -74.96 -9.44 32.77
N ASN A 385 -75.76 -8.90 31.84
CA ASN A 385 -75.31 -8.55 30.50
C ASN A 385 -74.26 -7.42 30.54
N ASN A 386 -74.51 -6.35 31.30
CA ASN A 386 -73.57 -5.25 31.50
C ASN A 386 -72.24 -5.73 32.10
N ASP A 387 -72.28 -6.71 33.03
CA ASP A 387 -71.07 -7.34 33.58
C ASP A 387 -70.31 -8.19 32.55
N TRP A 388 -71.00 -8.84 31.60
CA TRP A 388 -70.37 -9.57 30.50
C TRP A 388 -69.82 -8.65 29.41
N GLU A 389 -70.56 -7.61 29.02
CA GLU A 389 -70.08 -6.58 28.09
C GLU A 389 -68.85 -5.86 28.66
N LYS A 390 -68.85 -5.52 29.96
CA LYS A 390 -67.69 -4.95 30.63
C LYS A 390 -66.48 -5.91 30.65
N LYS A 391 -66.69 -7.21 30.91
CA LYS A 391 -65.61 -8.22 30.81
C LYS A 391 -65.09 -8.35 29.38
N LEU A 392 -65.98 -8.31 28.39
CA LEU A 392 -65.60 -8.36 26.97
C LEU A 392 -64.79 -7.12 26.57
N HIS A 393 -65.24 -5.91 26.92
CA HIS A 393 -64.51 -4.67 26.65
C HIS A 393 -63.16 -4.63 27.37
N ASN A 394 -63.08 -5.08 28.63
CA ASN A 394 -61.80 -5.21 29.33
C ASN A 394 -60.87 -6.20 28.61
N ALA A 395 -61.32 -7.41 28.29
CA ALA A 395 -60.51 -8.42 27.62
C ALA A 395 -60.08 -8.00 26.20
N VAL A 396 -60.92 -7.26 25.47
CA VAL A 396 -60.55 -6.65 24.18
C VAL A 396 -59.49 -5.57 24.38
N ALA A 397 -59.65 -4.67 25.35
CA ALA A 397 -58.66 -3.63 25.63
C ALA A 397 -57.32 -4.21 26.13
N GLU A 398 -57.36 -5.28 26.93
CA GLU A 398 -56.18 -6.03 27.38
C GLU A 398 -55.47 -6.68 26.18
N MET A 399 -56.18 -7.39 25.29
CA MET A 399 -55.58 -7.94 24.07
C MET A 399 -55.10 -6.88 23.06
N GLU A 400 -55.76 -5.73 22.96
CA GLU A 400 -55.31 -4.61 22.13
C GLU A 400 -54.04 -3.96 22.70
N GLN A 401 -53.94 -3.85 24.03
CA GLN A 401 -52.74 -3.39 24.72
C GLN A 401 -51.59 -4.39 24.59
N GLU A 402 -51.82 -5.69 24.83
CA GLU A 402 -50.82 -6.75 24.62
C GLU A 402 -50.32 -6.78 23.17
N LYS A 403 -51.23 -6.65 22.19
CA LYS A 403 -50.87 -6.56 20.78
C LYS A 403 -50.03 -5.31 20.48
N PHE A 404 -50.35 -4.16 21.08
CA PHE A 404 -49.57 -2.94 20.93
C PHE A 404 -48.18 -3.10 21.56
N ASP A 405 -48.08 -3.63 22.77
CA ASP A 405 -46.81 -3.81 23.48
C ASP A 405 -45.93 -4.88 22.81
N LEU A 406 -46.52 -5.96 22.26
CA LEU A 406 -45.79 -6.92 21.42
C LEU A 406 -45.32 -6.28 20.11
N GLN A 407 -46.15 -5.50 19.42
CA GLN A 407 -45.75 -4.78 18.19
C GLN A 407 -44.64 -3.76 18.48
N LYS A 408 -44.72 -3.07 19.61
CA LYS A 408 -43.70 -2.15 20.11
C LYS A 408 -42.41 -2.92 20.43
N GLN A 409 -42.46 -4.00 21.20
CA GLN A 409 -41.29 -4.82 21.54
C GLN A 409 -40.64 -5.42 20.29
N HIS A 410 -41.43 -5.87 19.29
CA HIS A 410 -40.88 -6.31 18.00
C HIS A 410 -40.16 -5.16 17.27
N THR A 411 -40.69 -3.93 17.32
CA THR A 411 -40.06 -2.75 16.72
C THR A 411 -38.76 -2.40 17.46
N GLU A 412 -38.77 -2.42 18.79
CA GLU A 412 -37.61 -2.16 19.65
C GLU A 412 -36.51 -3.22 19.44
N ASN A 413 -36.85 -4.51 19.42
CA ASN A 413 -35.92 -5.61 19.14
C ASN A 413 -35.31 -5.50 17.73
N ILE A 414 -36.10 -5.13 16.70
CA ILE A 414 -35.58 -4.90 15.35
C ILE A 414 -34.64 -3.69 15.32
N GLN A 415 -34.97 -2.63 16.05
CA GLN A 415 -34.13 -1.45 16.14
C GLN A 415 -32.81 -1.73 16.89
N GLU A 416 -32.84 -2.53 17.96
CA GLU A 416 -31.64 -2.99 18.68
C GLU A 416 -30.74 -3.86 17.79
N LEU A 417 -31.32 -4.82 17.04
CA LEU A 417 -30.57 -5.66 16.09
C LEU A 417 -29.94 -4.86 14.95
N LEU A 418 -30.65 -3.83 14.45
CA LEU A 418 -30.10 -2.90 13.46
C LEU A 418 -28.97 -2.05 14.07
N GLU A 419 -29.09 -1.62 15.32
CA GLU A 419 -28.05 -0.82 15.98
C GLU A 419 -26.80 -1.64 16.34
N ASP A 420 -26.92 -2.88 16.85
CA ASP A 420 -25.78 -3.80 16.99
C ASP A 420 -25.08 -4.05 15.65
N THR A 421 -25.88 -4.30 14.60
CA THR A 421 -25.35 -4.50 13.25
C THR A 421 -24.61 -3.26 12.75
N ASN A 422 -25.16 -2.06 12.96
CA ASN A 422 -24.51 -0.79 12.62
C ASN A 422 -23.23 -0.57 13.45
N VAL A 423 -23.25 -0.81 14.75
CA VAL A 423 -22.08 -0.67 15.64
C VAL A 423 -20.97 -1.64 15.24
N ARG A 424 -21.31 -2.89 14.90
CA ARG A 424 -20.35 -3.89 14.43
C ARG A 424 -19.82 -3.58 13.02
N LEU A 425 -20.63 -3.03 12.13
CA LEU A 425 -20.18 -2.54 10.82
C LEU A 425 -19.24 -1.33 10.98
N ASN A 426 -19.64 -0.31 11.76
CA ASN A 426 -18.79 0.86 12.06
C ASN A 426 -17.46 0.44 12.70
N LYS A 427 -17.47 -0.56 13.59
CA LYS A 427 -16.25 -1.13 14.17
C LYS A 427 -15.38 -1.81 13.10
N MET A 428 -15.97 -2.65 12.25
CA MET A 428 -15.25 -3.33 11.16
C MET A 428 -14.67 -2.34 10.13
N GLU A 429 -15.42 -1.29 9.79
CA GLU A 429 -14.94 -0.18 8.95
C GLU A 429 -13.78 0.56 9.63
N SER A 430 -13.86 0.84 10.93
CA SER A 430 -12.77 1.46 11.69
C SER A 430 -11.53 0.57 11.78
N GLU A 431 -11.69 -0.74 11.96
CA GLU A 431 -10.59 -1.72 11.99
C GLU A 431 -9.92 -1.83 10.61
N TYR A 432 -10.71 -1.90 9.53
CA TYR A 432 -10.21 -1.91 8.16
C TYR A 432 -9.51 -0.59 7.78
N MET A 433 -10.04 0.56 8.22
CA MET A 433 -9.42 1.86 8.02
C MET A 433 -8.11 2.01 8.81
N ALA A 434 -8.05 1.50 10.04
CA ALA A 434 -6.81 1.45 10.83
C ALA A 434 -5.76 0.53 10.19
N GLN A 435 -6.16 -0.66 9.72
CA GLN A 435 -5.29 -1.56 8.97
C GLN A 435 -4.78 -0.89 7.68
N THR A 436 -5.66 -0.20 6.95
CA THR A 436 -5.30 0.56 5.73
C THR A 436 -4.36 1.73 6.05
N GLN A 437 -4.49 2.39 7.20
CA GLN A 437 -3.56 3.43 7.63
C GLN A 437 -2.18 2.83 7.99
N SER A 438 -2.16 1.69 8.69
CA SER A 438 -0.92 0.98 9.03
C SER A 438 -0.16 0.49 7.79
N THR A 439 -0.85 -0.10 6.80
CA THR A 439 -0.21 -0.52 5.54
C THR A 439 0.29 0.67 4.73
N ASN A 440 -0.45 1.78 4.67
CA ASN A 440 0.02 3.01 4.02
C ASN A 440 1.20 3.68 4.76
N HIS A 441 1.32 3.50 6.08
CA HIS A 441 2.48 3.96 6.86
C HIS A 441 3.72 3.12 6.52
N MET A 442 3.59 1.80 6.53
CA MET A 442 4.64 0.86 6.17
C MET A 442 5.09 1.02 4.71
N ILE A 443 4.17 1.30 3.78
CA ILE A 443 4.51 1.63 2.40
C ILE A 443 5.39 2.88 2.35
N LYS A 444 5.04 3.96 3.06
CA LYS A 444 5.85 5.19 3.11
C LYS A 444 7.22 5.00 3.75
N GLU A 445 7.33 4.18 4.78
CA GLU A 445 8.62 3.81 5.39
C GLU A 445 9.50 3.06 4.38
N LEU A 446 8.93 2.11 3.64
CA LEU A 446 9.63 1.38 2.58
C LEU A 446 9.99 2.28 1.39
N GLU A 447 9.11 3.20 0.98
CA GLU A 447 9.38 4.23 -0.04
C GLU A 447 10.53 5.15 0.38
N ALA A 448 10.51 5.66 1.62
CA ALA A 448 11.57 6.51 2.18
C ALA A 448 12.90 5.74 2.34
N ARG A 449 12.85 4.47 2.75
CA ARG A 449 14.05 3.62 2.86
C ARG A 449 14.63 3.30 1.48
N VAL A 450 13.79 3.12 0.46
CA VAL A 450 14.22 3.00 -0.95
C VAL A 450 14.85 4.30 -1.44
N GLN A 451 14.26 5.47 -1.16
CA GLN A 451 14.84 6.77 -1.48
C GLN A 451 16.23 6.94 -0.85
N GLN A 452 16.35 6.64 0.45
CA GLN A 452 17.62 6.72 1.18
C GLN A 452 18.67 5.78 0.57
N LEU A 453 18.36 4.50 0.37
CA LEU A 453 19.29 3.52 -0.19
C LEU A 453 19.70 3.86 -1.63
N THR A 454 18.80 4.48 -2.41
CA THR A 454 19.11 5.00 -3.76
C THR A 454 20.11 6.16 -3.66
N GLY A 455 19.85 7.15 -2.79
CA GLY A 455 20.77 8.25 -2.55
C GLY A 455 22.13 7.82 -1.98
N GLU A 456 22.17 6.81 -1.11
CA GLU A 456 23.41 6.22 -0.59
C GLU A 456 24.20 5.52 -1.71
N ALA A 457 23.52 4.79 -2.60
CA ALA A 457 24.14 4.14 -3.76
C ALA A 457 24.66 5.17 -4.80
N GLU A 458 23.90 6.23 -5.07
CA GLU A 458 24.32 7.33 -5.95
C GLU A 458 25.53 8.08 -5.38
N ASN A 459 25.54 8.39 -4.08
CA ASN A 459 26.69 8.99 -3.41
C ASN A 459 27.92 8.08 -3.46
N SER A 460 27.75 6.76 -3.24
CA SER A 460 28.86 5.79 -3.38
C SER A 460 29.39 5.71 -4.82
N ASN A 461 28.50 5.80 -5.82
CA ASN A 461 28.89 5.85 -7.24
C ASN A 461 29.65 7.14 -7.57
N LEU A 462 29.18 8.30 -7.10
CA LEU A 462 29.86 9.59 -7.27
C LEU A 462 31.24 9.61 -6.60
N GLN A 463 31.38 9.03 -5.41
CA GLN A 463 32.69 8.83 -4.75
C GLN A 463 33.61 7.92 -5.58
N ARG A 464 33.10 6.83 -6.16
CA ARG A 464 33.89 5.97 -7.07
C ARG A 464 34.32 6.70 -8.34
N GLN A 465 33.47 7.57 -8.90
CA GLN A 465 33.81 8.38 -10.07
C GLN A 465 34.93 9.39 -9.76
N LYS A 466 34.86 10.09 -8.61
CA LYS A 466 35.94 10.97 -8.14
C LYS A 466 37.27 10.21 -7.94
N LEU A 467 37.24 9.06 -7.26
CA LEU A 467 38.43 8.22 -7.07
C LEU A 467 39.02 7.70 -8.40
N ILE A 468 38.20 7.50 -9.44
CA ILE A 468 38.67 7.14 -10.79
C ILE A 468 39.31 8.35 -11.48
N GLN A 469 38.76 9.56 -11.31
CA GLN A 469 39.34 10.79 -11.84
C GLN A 469 40.68 11.12 -11.15
N GLU A 470 40.72 11.17 -9.82
CA GLU A 470 41.93 11.37 -9.01
C GLU A 470 43.02 10.36 -9.38
N LYS A 471 42.66 9.08 -9.57
CA LYS A 471 43.57 8.04 -10.05
C LYS A 471 44.13 8.34 -11.44
N ALA A 472 43.27 8.75 -12.39
CA ALA A 472 43.69 9.07 -13.75
C ALA A 472 44.57 10.33 -13.81
N GLU A 473 44.39 11.27 -12.88
CA GLU A 473 45.22 12.45 -12.71
C GLU A 473 46.58 12.10 -12.11
N LEU A 474 46.62 11.26 -11.06
CA LEU A 474 47.86 10.74 -10.50
C LEU A 474 48.66 9.91 -11.51
N GLU A 475 48.00 9.08 -12.33
CA GLU A 475 48.63 8.33 -13.43
C GLU A 475 49.21 9.28 -14.50
N ARG A 476 48.51 10.39 -14.81
CA ARG A 476 49.01 11.43 -15.72
C ARG A 476 50.23 12.16 -15.16
N CYS A 477 50.19 12.58 -13.89
CA CYS A 477 51.32 13.22 -13.21
C CYS A 477 52.54 12.28 -13.13
N TYR A 478 52.34 11.01 -12.76
CA TYR A 478 53.39 10.00 -12.77
C TYR A 478 54.02 9.83 -14.16
N GLN A 479 53.22 9.81 -15.23
CA GLN A 479 53.71 9.71 -16.61
C GLN A 479 54.50 10.97 -17.04
N ILE A 480 54.11 12.16 -16.59
CA ILE A 480 54.87 13.40 -16.80
C ILE A 480 56.23 13.32 -16.10
N THR A 481 56.26 13.00 -14.80
CA THR A 481 57.52 12.89 -14.04
C THR A 481 58.42 11.76 -14.54
N CYS A 482 57.87 10.66 -15.07
CA CYS A 482 58.65 9.64 -15.76
C CYS A 482 59.32 10.17 -17.04
N SER A 483 58.62 11.03 -17.78
CA SER A 483 59.11 11.66 -19.01
C SER A 483 60.20 12.70 -18.71
N GLU A 484 59.99 13.54 -17.69
CA GLU A 484 61.00 14.48 -17.16
C GLU A 484 62.26 13.74 -16.68
N LEU A 485 62.09 12.65 -15.93
CA LEU A 485 63.20 11.81 -15.47
C LEU A 485 63.96 11.16 -16.63
N GLN A 486 63.26 10.76 -17.70
CA GLN A 486 63.90 10.25 -18.92
C GLN A 486 64.67 11.36 -19.65
N GLU A 487 64.15 12.58 -19.71
CA GLU A 487 64.84 13.73 -20.30
C GLU A 487 66.09 14.12 -19.48
N VAL A 488 65.99 14.19 -18.15
CA VAL A 488 67.14 14.45 -17.25
C VAL A 488 68.20 13.35 -17.39
N LYS A 489 67.80 12.07 -17.51
CA LYS A 489 68.74 10.98 -17.83
C LYS A 489 69.42 11.17 -19.19
N ALA A 490 68.70 11.63 -20.21
CA ALA A 490 69.27 11.94 -21.52
C ALA A 490 70.26 13.12 -21.46
N ARG A 491 69.86 14.25 -20.87
CA ARG A 491 70.72 15.43 -20.64
C ARG A 491 72.00 15.06 -19.88
N ARG A 492 71.89 14.27 -18.81
CA ARG A 492 73.04 13.72 -18.05
C ARG A 492 73.96 12.86 -18.92
N ASN A 493 73.40 12.02 -19.80
CA ASN A 493 74.21 11.18 -20.68
C ASN A 493 74.95 12.00 -21.76
N THR A 494 74.35 13.09 -22.23
CA THR A 494 75.02 14.04 -23.15
C THR A 494 76.17 14.75 -22.43
N LEU A 495 75.92 15.34 -21.26
CA LEU A 495 76.96 15.99 -20.43
C LEU A 495 78.11 15.04 -20.05
N HIS A 496 77.82 13.75 -19.84
CA HIS A 496 78.86 12.73 -19.59
C HIS A 496 79.77 12.54 -20.81
N LYS A 497 79.19 12.41 -22.01
CA LYS A 497 79.94 12.33 -23.28
C LYS A 497 80.75 13.58 -23.54
N GLU A 498 80.18 14.77 -23.33
CA GLU A 498 80.89 16.05 -23.49
C GLU A 498 82.09 16.13 -22.54
N LYS A 499 81.91 15.72 -21.27
CA LYS A 499 82.99 15.61 -20.29
C LYS A 499 84.03 14.57 -20.69
N ASP A 500 83.64 13.44 -21.29
CA ASP A 500 84.58 12.42 -21.80
C ASP A 500 85.35 12.93 -23.02
N HIS A 501 84.69 13.62 -23.96
CA HIS A 501 85.35 14.28 -25.10
C HIS A 501 86.38 15.30 -24.61
N LEU A 502 85.99 16.20 -23.70
CA LEU A 502 86.89 17.20 -23.13
C LEU A 502 88.09 16.59 -22.40
N VAL A 503 87.91 15.48 -21.67
CA VAL A 503 89.02 14.72 -21.05
C VAL A 503 89.94 14.10 -22.11
N ASN A 504 89.39 13.52 -23.19
CA ASN A 504 90.19 12.99 -24.30
C ASN A 504 90.97 14.10 -25.03
N ASP A 505 90.37 15.27 -25.21
CA ASP A 505 91.02 16.43 -25.85
C ASP A 505 92.14 16.98 -24.96
N TYR A 506 91.93 17.07 -23.64
CA TYR A 506 93.01 17.41 -22.69
C TYR A 506 94.13 16.35 -22.67
N GLU A 507 93.80 15.05 -22.71
CA GLU A 507 94.81 14.00 -22.83
C GLU A 507 95.61 14.10 -24.14
N GLN A 508 94.96 14.39 -25.27
CA GLN A 508 95.64 14.58 -26.55
C GLN A 508 96.54 15.82 -26.53
N ASN A 509 96.05 16.95 -26.00
CA ASN A 509 96.87 18.16 -25.82
C ASN A 509 98.06 17.92 -24.89
N MET A 510 97.90 17.18 -23.79
CA MET A 510 99.01 16.79 -22.92
C MET A 510 100.00 15.85 -23.61
N LYS A 511 99.54 14.90 -24.43
CA LYS A 511 100.41 14.00 -25.21
C LYS A 511 101.17 14.77 -26.31
N LEU A 512 100.55 15.74 -26.96
CA LEU A 512 101.19 16.65 -27.92
C LEU A 512 102.23 17.54 -27.22
N LEU A 513 101.90 18.12 -26.07
CA LEU A 513 102.81 18.95 -25.29
C LEU A 513 104.00 18.16 -24.75
N GLN A 514 103.78 16.93 -24.26
CA GLN A 514 104.83 15.99 -23.87
C GLN A 514 105.73 15.65 -25.06
N THR A 515 105.15 15.28 -26.21
CA THR A 515 105.90 14.99 -27.44
C THR A 515 106.74 16.19 -27.88
N LYS A 516 106.22 17.42 -27.71
CA LYS A 516 106.98 18.64 -27.98
C LYS A 516 108.11 18.82 -26.96
N TYR A 517 107.87 18.67 -25.67
CA TYR A 517 108.93 18.75 -24.66
C TYR A 517 110.03 17.71 -24.90
N ASP A 518 109.69 16.47 -25.26
CA ASP A 518 110.66 15.44 -25.62
C ASP A 518 111.45 15.80 -26.89
N ALA A 519 110.80 16.43 -27.89
CA ALA A 519 111.46 16.94 -29.08
C ALA A 519 112.40 18.12 -28.75
N ASP A 520 111.96 19.09 -27.96
CA ASP A 520 112.75 20.26 -27.52
C ASP A 520 113.95 19.80 -26.66
N ILE A 521 113.76 18.81 -25.79
CA ILE A 521 114.83 18.16 -25.00
C ILE A 521 115.83 17.42 -25.92
N ASN A 522 115.36 16.75 -26.97
CA ASN A 522 116.24 16.05 -27.90
C ASN A 522 116.97 17.01 -28.85
N LEU A 523 116.35 18.13 -29.24
CA LEU A 523 117.01 19.24 -29.92
C LEU A 523 118.13 19.81 -29.03
N LEU A 524 117.84 20.10 -27.75
CA LEU A 524 118.84 20.62 -26.82
C LEU A 524 120.01 19.64 -26.59
N LYS A 525 119.75 18.33 -26.52
CA LYS A 525 120.81 17.29 -26.52
C LYS A 525 121.64 17.32 -27.81
N GLN A 526 121.01 17.50 -28.97
CA GLN A 526 121.70 17.60 -30.26
C GLN A 526 122.54 18.88 -30.36
N GLU A 527 122.03 20.02 -29.86
CA GLU A 527 122.78 21.27 -29.75
C GLU A 527 123.96 21.16 -28.78
N HIS A 528 123.78 20.52 -27.62
CA HIS A 528 124.89 20.21 -26.71
C HIS A 528 125.93 19.29 -27.35
N ALA A 529 125.53 18.27 -28.12
CA ALA A 529 126.45 17.40 -28.85
C ALA A 529 127.20 18.15 -29.96
N LEU A 530 126.52 19.01 -30.72
CA LEU A 530 127.13 19.87 -31.74
C LEU A 530 128.07 20.92 -31.13
N SER A 531 127.71 21.48 -29.98
CA SER A 531 128.52 22.47 -29.26
C SER A 531 129.75 21.82 -28.62
N ALA A 532 129.61 20.62 -28.04
CA ALA A 532 130.73 19.81 -27.57
C ALA A 532 131.65 19.36 -28.71
N SER A 533 131.09 19.00 -29.87
CA SER A 533 131.86 18.70 -31.09
C SER A 533 132.63 19.93 -31.60
N LYS A 534 132.03 21.11 -31.62
CA LYS A 534 132.71 22.38 -31.94
C LYS A 534 133.80 22.73 -30.92
N ALA A 535 133.55 22.53 -29.62
CA ALA A 535 134.55 22.73 -28.59
C ALA A 535 135.72 21.74 -28.74
N SER A 536 135.45 20.48 -29.09
CA SER A 536 136.47 19.48 -29.41
C SER A 536 137.28 19.88 -30.65
N SER A 537 136.63 20.35 -31.72
CA SER A 537 137.31 20.88 -32.92
C SER A 537 138.18 22.09 -32.59
N MET A 538 137.71 23.00 -31.73
CA MET A 538 138.48 24.15 -31.27
C MET A 538 139.67 23.74 -30.40
N ILE A 539 139.53 22.69 -29.58
CA ILE A 539 140.65 22.11 -28.82
C ILE A 539 141.66 21.47 -29.79
N GLU A 540 141.20 20.71 -30.78
CA GLU A 540 142.04 20.07 -31.80
C GLU A 540 142.77 21.11 -32.69
N GLU A 541 142.11 22.23 -33.02
CA GLU A 541 142.74 23.40 -33.65
C GLU A 541 143.75 24.07 -32.71
N LEU A 542 143.47 24.22 -31.42
CA LEU A 542 144.42 24.77 -30.45
C LEU A 542 145.63 23.84 -30.22
N GLU A 543 145.43 22.53 -30.24
CA GLU A 543 146.50 21.53 -30.20
C GLU A 543 147.33 21.54 -31.48
N GLN A 544 146.70 21.71 -32.66
CA GLN A 544 147.42 21.97 -33.90
C GLN A 544 148.21 23.28 -33.85
N ASN A 545 147.64 24.37 -33.31
CA ASN A 545 148.36 25.63 -33.13
C ASN A 545 149.54 25.50 -32.14
N VAL A 546 149.39 24.73 -31.06
CA VAL A 546 150.50 24.38 -30.16
C VAL A 546 151.55 23.52 -30.86
N CYS A 547 151.16 22.63 -31.76
CA CYS A 547 152.10 21.87 -32.60
C CYS A 547 152.80 22.76 -33.63
N GLN A 548 152.11 23.73 -34.24
CA GLN A 548 152.71 24.73 -35.13
C GLN A 548 153.66 25.67 -34.38
N LEU A 549 153.34 26.08 -33.15
CA LEU A 549 154.24 26.87 -32.30
C LEU A 549 155.47 26.06 -31.85
N LYS A 550 155.31 24.77 -31.53
CA LYS A 550 156.44 23.85 -31.33
C LYS A 550 157.28 23.71 -32.60
N GLN A 551 156.65 23.60 -33.77
CA GLN A 551 157.34 23.53 -35.05
C GLN A 551 158.08 24.83 -35.36
N GLN A 552 157.48 26.01 -35.12
CA GLN A 552 158.15 27.32 -35.26
C GLN A 552 159.33 27.48 -34.29
N LEU A 553 159.21 27.00 -33.05
CA LEU A 553 160.33 26.96 -32.11
C LEU A 553 161.44 26.02 -32.61
N GLN A 554 161.07 24.86 -33.13
CA GLN A 554 162.01 23.88 -33.69
C GLN A 554 162.64 24.37 -35.00
N GLU A 555 161.92 25.15 -35.80
CA GLU A 555 162.38 25.87 -36.99
C GLU A 555 163.26 27.07 -36.63
N SER A 556 163.05 27.71 -35.46
CA SER A 556 163.92 28.76 -34.93
C SER A 556 165.22 28.19 -34.36
N GLU A 557 165.17 27.06 -33.63
CA GLU A 557 166.36 26.27 -33.31
C GLU A 557 167.08 25.78 -34.57
N LEU A 558 166.32 25.35 -35.58
CA LEU A 558 166.87 24.93 -36.86
C LEU A 558 167.49 26.13 -37.59
N GLN A 559 166.91 27.33 -37.52
CA GLN A 559 167.49 28.57 -38.05
C GLN A 559 168.78 28.96 -37.32
N GLY A 560 168.87 28.80 -36.00
CA GLY A 560 170.13 28.98 -35.26
C GLY A 560 171.20 27.98 -35.72
N LYS A 561 170.84 26.70 -35.85
CA LYS A 561 171.68 25.66 -36.45
C LYS A 561 171.94 25.91 -37.94
N GLN A 562 171.07 26.66 -38.64
CA GLN A 562 171.18 26.98 -40.05
C GLN A 562 172.07 28.20 -40.29
N GLN A 563 172.11 29.20 -39.40
CA GLN A 563 173.08 30.29 -39.47
C GLN A 563 174.51 29.78 -39.21
N LEU A 564 174.68 28.81 -38.30
CA LEU A 564 175.93 28.05 -38.18
C LEU A 564 176.23 27.27 -39.48
N ARG A 565 175.25 26.52 -40.00
CA ARG A 565 175.38 25.83 -41.29
C ARG A 565 175.47 26.75 -42.51
N ASP A 566 175.22 28.05 -42.42
CA ASP A 566 175.29 28.98 -43.56
C ASP A 566 176.49 29.92 -43.49
N GLN A 567 177.23 29.90 -42.37
CA GLN A 567 178.68 30.07 -42.43
C GLN A 567 179.32 28.83 -43.10
N GLU A 568 178.99 27.60 -42.65
CA GLU A 568 179.44 26.35 -43.29
C GLU A 568 179.05 26.28 -44.80
N ASN A 569 177.86 26.75 -45.17
CA ASN A 569 177.39 26.76 -46.55
C ASN A 569 177.87 27.98 -47.34
N LYS A 570 178.39 29.05 -46.73
CA LYS A 570 179.23 29.98 -47.50
C LYS A 570 180.52 29.29 -47.94
N PHE A 571 181.15 28.51 -47.07
CA PHE A 571 182.24 27.58 -47.44
C PHE A 571 181.79 26.41 -48.39
N GLN A 572 180.49 26.22 -48.70
CA GLN A 572 179.98 25.19 -49.63
C GLN A 572 179.08 25.71 -50.78
N MET A 573 178.87 27.02 -50.93
CA MET A 573 178.07 27.59 -52.04
C MET A 573 178.87 28.51 -52.97
N GLU A 574 180.08 28.94 -52.55
CA GLU A 574 181.19 29.22 -53.48
C GLU A 574 181.46 28.01 -54.41
N LYS A 575 181.12 26.79 -53.96
CA LYS A 575 181.16 25.53 -54.71
C LYS A 575 179.99 25.34 -55.70
N SER A 576 178.90 26.11 -55.59
CA SER A 576 177.58 25.70 -56.12
C SER A 576 176.82 26.74 -56.96
N HIS A 577 177.44 27.87 -57.34
CA HIS A 577 176.91 28.85 -58.30
C HIS A 577 176.91 28.32 -59.77
N LEU A 578 176.57 27.04 -59.96
CA LEU A 578 176.81 26.25 -61.17
C LEU A 578 175.50 25.78 -61.86
N LYS A 579 174.33 26.39 -61.57
CA LYS A 579 173.00 25.88 -61.98
C LYS A 579 172.03 26.92 -62.59
N HIS A 580 170.90 27.26 -61.95
CA HIS A 580 169.90 28.27 -62.39
C HIS A 580 169.18 28.00 -63.75
N THR A 581 168.32 28.95 -64.20
CA THR A 581 167.78 29.19 -65.57
C THR A 581 166.44 28.50 -65.97
N TYR A 582 165.35 29.27 -66.19
CA TYR A 582 164.12 28.92 -66.98
C TYR A 582 163.13 30.12 -67.20
N GLU A 583 161.88 29.90 -67.67
CA GLU A 583 160.86 30.91 -68.14
C GLU A 583 159.41 30.59 -67.67
N LYS A 584 158.41 31.44 -68.00
CA LYS A 584 156.99 31.44 -67.49
C LYS A 584 155.92 31.63 -68.60
N LYS A 585 154.59 31.66 -68.30
CA LYS A 585 153.49 32.48 -68.96
C LYS A 585 152.01 32.11 -68.62
N ALA A 586 151.09 33.05 -68.96
CA ALA A 586 149.66 32.94 -69.43
C ALA A 586 148.44 33.07 -68.46
N HIS A 587 147.46 33.94 -68.83
CA HIS A 587 146.06 34.12 -68.33
C HIS A 587 145.30 35.19 -69.19
N ASP A 588 143.94 35.20 -69.32
CA ASP A 588 143.02 36.38 -69.53
C ASP A 588 141.53 36.06 -69.88
N LEU A 589 140.61 37.06 -69.73
CA LEU A 589 139.20 37.24 -70.24
C LEU A 589 137.93 36.85 -69.39
N GLN A 590 136.84 37.65 -69.60
CA GLN A 590 135.37 37.41 -69.49
C GLN A 590 134.54 38.18 -68.40
N SER A 591 133.61 39.09 -68.78
CA SER A 591 132.73 39.85 -67.83
C SER A 591 131.55 40.70 -68.45
N GLU A 592 130.33 40.16 -68.66
CA GLU A 592 129.13 40.92 -69.12
C GLU A 592 127.78 40.21 -68.76
N LEU A 593 126.91 40.76 -67.86
CA LEU A 593 125.54 40.20 -67.64
C LEU A 593 124.46 41.12 -66.96
N ASP A 594 124.82 42.16 -66.20
CA ASP A 594 123.92 42.76 -65.18
C ASP A 594 123.05 43.98 -65.60
N LYS A 595 121.82 43.80 -66.13
CA LYS A 595 120.96 44.97 -66.46
C LYS A 595 119.42 44.78 -66.63
N GLY A 596 118.63 44.67 -65.56
CA GLY A 596 117.18 45.04 -65.65
C GLY A 596 116.16 44.44 -64.67
N LYS A 597 116.00 45.02 -63.46
CA LYS A 597 114.93 44.65 -62.49
C LYS A 597 114.34 45.81 -61.65
N GLU A 598 114.52 47.08 -62.03
CA GLU A 598 114.36 48.22 -61.09
C GLU A 598 112.94 48.82 -60.95
N ASP A 599 112.01 48.56 -61.89
CA ASP A 599 110.94 49.53 -62.20
C ASP A 599 109.57 49.39 -61.45
N THR A 600 109.44 48.49 -60.47
CA THR A 600 108.11 48.15 -59.88
C THR A 600 107.77 48.86 -58.55
N GLN A 601 108.67 49.68 -57.99
CA GLN A 601 108.62 50.16 -56.59
C GLN A 601 107.58 51.26 -56.26
N LYS A 602 106.91 51.90 -57.25
CA LYS A 602 106.45 53.31 -57.10
C LYS A 602 104.94 53.60 -56.99
N LYS A 603 104.03 52.61 -56.84
CA LYS A 603 102.57 52.84 -57.04
C LYS A 603 101.63 52.76 -55.82
N ILE A 604 102.09 52.36 -54.63
CA ILE A 604 101.22 52.05 -53.48
C ILE A 604 100.98 53.26 -52.55
N HIS A 605 102.00 54.11 -52.36
CA HIS A 605 102.08 55.09 -51.26
C HIS A 605 101.30 56.40 -51.50
N LYS A 606 100.06 56.33 -52.04
CA LYS A 606 99.32 57.53 -52.50
C LYS A 606 97.84 57.61 -52.15
N PHE A 607 97.30 56.66 -51.37
CA PHE A 607 95.88 56.66 -50.97
C PHE A 607 95.63 56.93 -49.47
N GLU A 608 96.68 56.96 -48.64
CA GLU A 608 96.54 56.94 -47.17
C GLU A 608 96.31 58.33 -46.54
N GLU A 609 96.77 59.42 -47.17
CA GLU A 609 96.69 60.78 -46.58
C GLU A 609 95.30 61.43 -46.73
N ALA A 610 94.53 61.08 -47.77
CA ALA A 610 93.31 61.80 -48.16
C ALA A 610 92.11 61.59 -47.21
N LEU A 611 92.18 60.65 -46.27
CA LEU A 611 91.07 60.33 -45.36
C LEU A 611 90.99 61.28 -44.15
N LYS A 612 92.12 61.85 -43.71
CA LYS A 612 92.28 62.43 -42.37
C LYS A 612 91.77 63.87 -42.22
N GLU A 613 91.60 64.60 -43.33
CA GLU A 613 91.26 66.04 -43.31
C GLU A 613 89.75 66.31 -43.17
N LYS A 614 88.89 65.30 -43.34
CA LYS A 614 87.42 65.49 -43.40
C LYS A 614 86.70 65.50 -42.05
N GLU A 615 87.29 64.96 -40.99
CA GLU A 615 86.62 64.83 -39.69
C GLU A 615 86.60 66.16 -38.89
N GLU A 616 87.65 66.98 -38.99
CA GLU A 616 87.79 68.20 -38.17
C GLU A 616 86.91 69.40 -38.58
N GLN A 617 86.18 69.34 -39.70
CA GLN A 617 85.25 70.42 -40.06
C GLN A 617 83.85 70.26 -39.45
N LEU A 618 83.45 69.05 -39.05
CA LEU A 618 82.10 68.77 -38.57
C LEU A 618 81.79 69.42 -37.21
N THR A 619 82.80 69.49 -36.32
CA THR A 619 82.66 69.95 -34.93
C THR A 619 82.45 71.45 -34.73
N ARG A 620 82.58 72.27 -35.79
CA ARG A 620 82.56 73.75 -35.69
C ARG A 620 81.21 74.40 -36.05
N VAL A 621 80.28 73.65 -36.65
CA VAL A 621 78.96 74.19 -37.07
C VAL A 621 77.93 74.15 -35.94
N THR A 622 77.98 73.13 -35.08
CA THR A 622 76.93 72.80 -34.11
C THR A 622 76.70 73.86 -33.02
N GLU A 623 77.76 74.54 -32.58
CA GLU A 623 77.67 75.47 -31.44
C GLU A 623 76.96 76.80 -31.76
N VAL A 624 76.97 77.22 -33.04
CA VAL A 624 76.36 78.49 -33.47
C VAL A 624 74.83 78.43 -33.42
N GLN A 625 74.23 77.28 -33.73
CA GLN A 625 72.76 77.11 -33.72
C GLN A 625 72.16 77.15 -32.30
N ARG A 626 72.95 76.87 -31.26
CA ARG A 626 72.48 76.76 -29.86
C ARG A 626 72.04 78.11 -29.28
N LEU A 627 72.72 79.20 -29.65
CA LEU A 627 72.50 80.53 -29.06
C LEU A 627 71.27 81.26 -29.63
N GLN A 628 70.81 80.89 -30.83
CA GLN A 628 69.72 81.60 -31.50
C GLN A 628 68.32 81.18 -31.01
N ALA A 629 68.19 80.00 -30.37
CA ALA A 629 66.92 79.50 -29.84
C ALA A 629 66.46 80.26 -28.57
N GLN A 630 67.38 80.51 -27.63
CA GLN A 630 67.06 81.05 -26.29
C GLN A 630 66.46 82.47 -26.31
N GLN A 631 66.54 83.19 -27.44
CA GLN A 631 65.98 84.53 -27.59
C GLN A 631 64.51 84.55 -28.02
N ALA A 632 63.96 83.42 -28.48
CA ALA A 632 62.56 83.31 -28.91
C ALA A 632 61.60 83.02 -27.74
N ASP A 633 61.98 82.09 -26.86
CA ASP A 633 61.09 81.60 -25.77
C ASP A 633 60.68 82.72 -24.79
N ALA A 634 61.60 83.65 -24.52
CA ALA A 634 61.38 84.77 -23.59
C ALA A 634 60.23 85.71 -24.00
N ALA A 635 59.84 85.73 -25.28
CA ALA A 635 58.77 86.61 -25.77
C ALA A 635 57.35 86.01 -25.61
N LEU A 636 57.22 84.71 -25.35
CA LEU A 636 55.92 84.02 -25.34
C LEU A 636 55.22 84.02 -23.97
N GLU A 637 55.96 84.04 -22.86
CA GLU A 637 55.36 84.01 -21.51
C GLU A 637 54.69 85.32 -21.09
N GLU A 638 55.15 86.48 -21.58
CA GLU A 638 54.56 87.79 -21.21
C GLU A 638 53.12 87.92 -21.71
N PHE A 639 52.83 87.46 -22.93
CA PHE A 639 51.48 87.51 -23.52
C PHE A 639 50.49 86.58 -22.79
N LYS A 640 50.99 85.48 -22.22
CA LYS A 640 50.21 84.45 -21.55
C LYS A 640 49.60 84.95 -20.24
N ARG A 641 50.38 85.65 -19.40
CA ARG A 641 49.88 86.29 -18.16
C ARG A 641 48.70 87.25 -18.38
N GLN A 642 48.70 87.96 -19.49
CA GLN A 642 47.67 88.96 -19.80
C GLN A 642 46.29 88.33 -20.12
N VAL A 643 46.28 87.10 -20.64
CA VAL A 643 45.06 86.35 -20.96
C VAL A 643 44.50 85.66 -19.72
N GLU A 644 45.37 85.08 -18.88
CA GLU A 644 45.01 84.39 -17.64
C GLU A 644 44.15 85.29 -16.73
N LEU A 645 44.65 86.48 -16.38
CA LEU A 645 44.01 87.43 -15.46
C LEU A 645 42.57 87.83 -15.85
N ASN A 646 42.30 87.96 -17.16
CA ASN A 646 40.98 88.38 -17.64
C ASN A 646 39.95 87.24 -17.64
N SER A 647 40.42 85.98 -17.59
CA SER A 647 39.55 84.80 -17.53
C SER A 647 39.02 84.51 -16.12
N GLU A 648 39.88 84.67 -15.09
CA GLU A 648 39.57 84.33 -13.69
C GLU A 648 38.32 85.05 -13.17
N LYS A 649 38.13 86.33 -13.54
CA LYS A 649 37.01 87.14 -13.06
C LYS A 649 35.64 86.59 -13.48
N VAL A 650 35.51 86.13 -14.73
CA VAL A 650 34.22 85.60 -15.24
C VAL A 650 33.90 84.24 -14.59
N TYR A 651 34.91 83.43 -14.30
CA TYR A 651 34.72 82.18 -13.56
C TYR A 651 34.28 82.41 -12.11
N ALA A 652 34.71 83.49 -11.46
CA ALA A 652 34.30 83.81 -10.08
C ALA A 652 32.79 84.12 -9.96
N GLU A 653 32.25 84.98 -10.84
CA GLU A 653 30.83 85.37 -10.80
C GLU A 653 29.89 84.20 -11.17
N MET A 654 30.30 83.35 -12.13
CA MET A 654 29.58 82.12 -12.47
C MET A 654 29.54 81.11 -11.31
N LYS A 655 30.65 81.00 -10.57
CA LYS A 655 30.81 80.07 -9.45
C LYS A 655 29.87 80.39 -8.29
N GLU A 656 29.71 81.66 -7.90
CA GLU A 656 28.82 82.05 -6.79
C GLU A 656 27.35 81.67 -7.05
N GLN A 657 26.88 81.81 -8.30
CA GLN A 657 25.53 81.37 -8.68
C GLN A 657 25.40 79.84 -8.68
N MET A 658 26.45 79.12 -9.12
CA MET A 658 26.49 77.65 -9.07
C MET A 658 26.39 77.16 -7.62
N GLU A 659 27.23 77.67 -6.71
CA GLU A 659 27.26 77.29 -5.29
C GLU A 659 25.89 77.46 -4.60
N LYS A 660 25.12 78.48 -5.00
CA LYS A 660 23.77 78.74 -4.46
C LYS A 660 22.75 77.70 -4.92
N VAL A 661 22.77 77.32 -6.21
CA VAL A 661 21.92 76.25 -6.76
C VAL A 661 22.35 74.87 -6.21
N GLU A 662 23.66 74.65 -6.06
CA GLU A 662 24.20 73.45 -5.43
C GLU A 662 23.78 73.31 -3.97
N ALA A 663 23.69 74.41 -3.22
CA ALA A 663 23.19 74.41 -1.84
C ALA A 663 21.72 73.97 -1.75
N ASP A 664 20.83 74.48 -2.63
CA ASP A 664 19.42 74.04 -2.67
C ASP A 664 19.24 72.62 -3.23
N LEU A 665 20.03 72.24 -4.23
CA LEU A 665 20.08 70.86 -4.71
C LEU A 665 20.57 69.91 -3.60
N THR A 666 21.52 70.33 -2.77
CA THR A 666 22.02 69.56 -1.62
C THR A 666 20.98 69.47 -0.51
N ARG A 667 20.24 70.55 -0.21
CA ARG A 667 19.06 70.50 0.67
C ARG A 667 18.03 69.48 0.15
N SER A 668 17.65 69.55 -1.12
CA SER A 668 16.70 68.64 -1.77
C SER A 668 17.17 67.17 -1.81
N LYS A 669 18.47 66.93 -2.06
CA LYS A 669 19.10 65.61 -1.96
C LYS A 669 19.00 65.08 -0.53
N SER A 670 19.43 65.86 0.47
CA SER A 670 19.44 65.44 1.88
C SER A 670 18.06 65.10 2.44
N LEU A 671 17.00 65.79 1.97
CA LEU A 671 15.62 65.47 2.36
C LEU A 671 15.16 64.13 1.78
N ARG A 672 15.40 63.90 0.48
CA ARG A 672 15.08 62.62 -0.18
C ARG A 672 15.94 61.47 0.35
N GLU A 673 17.19 61.74 0.71
CA GLU A 673 18.08 60.76 1.35
C GLU A 673 17.58 60.39 2.76
N LYS A 674 17.10 61.36 3.55
CA LYS A 674 16.43 61.09 4.84
C LYS A 674 15.17 60.25 4.65
N GLN A 675 14.30 60.61 3.71
CA GLN A 675 13.09 59.82 3.39
C GLN A 675 13.45 58.40 2.90
N SER A 676 14.48 58.26 2.08
CA SER A 676 14.98 56.94 1.64
C SER A 676 15.51 56.11 2.82
N LYS A 677 16.25 56.71 3.75
CA LYS A 677 16.73 56.03 4.96
C LYS A 677 15.61 55.64 5.91
N GLU A 678 14.58 56.47 6.02
CA GLU A 678 13.36 56.17 6.79
C GLU A 678 12.62 54.95 6.20
N PHE A 679 12.38 54.91 4.88
CA PHE A 679 11.77 53.74 4.23
C PHE A 679 12.66 52.49 4.31
N LEU A 680 13.98 52.62 4.18
CA LEU A 680 14.90 51.49 4.37
C LEU A 680 14.87 50.97 5.82
N TRP A 681 14.76 51.84 6.82
CA TRP A 681 14.64 51.44 8.23
C TRP A 681 13.31 50.75 8.51
N GLN A 682 12.20 51.23 7.93
CA GLN A 682 10.88 50.58 8.04
C GLN A 682 10.85 49.20 7.34
N LEU A 683 11.50 49.06 6.19
CA LEU A 683 11.66 47.77 5.51
C LEU A 683 12.53 46.80 6.33
N GLU A 684 13.60 47.29 6.95
CA GLU A 684 14.49 46.47 7.78
C GLU A 684 13.85 46.07 9.12
N ASP A 685 13.04 46.92 9.75
CA ASP A 685 12.21 46.56 10.93
C ASP A 685 11.18 45.47 10.58
N ILE A 686 10.47 45.61 9.46
CA ILE A 686 9.53 44.58 8.98
C ILE A 686 10.28 43.27 8.67
N ARG A 687 11.46 43.35 8.03
CA ARG A 687 12.31 42.20 7.76
C ARG A 687 12.80 41.53 9.05
N GLN A 688 13.25 42.29 10.04
CA GLN A 688 13.72 41.76 11.33
C GLN A 688 12.57 41.08 12.11
N ARG A 689 11.33 41.57 12.03
CA ARG A 689 10.15 40.88 12.60
C ARG A 689 9.92 39.52 11.94
N TYR A 690 9.98 39.43 10.61
CA TYR A 690 9.85 38.13 9.93
C TYR A 690 11.04 37.20 10.21
N GLU A 691 12.26 37.74 10.26
CA GLU A 691 13.47 37.00 10.60
C GLU A 691 13.41 36.44 12.04
N GLN A 692 12.85 37.22 12.98
CA GLN A 692 12.56 36.76 14.35
C GLN A 692 11.45 35.70 14.38
N GLN A 693 10.33 35.89 13.67
CA GLN A 693 9.27 34.86 13.58
C GLN A 693 9.80 33.54 13.00
N ILE A 694 10.72 33.61 12.03
CA ILE A 694 11.39 32.44 11.46
C ILE A 694 12.33 31.79 12.49
N VAL A 695 13.03 32.56 13.33
CA VAL A 695 13.81 32.00 14.45
C VAL A 695 12.91 31.36 15.52
N GLU A 696 11.78 31.96 15.85
CA GLU A 696 10.82 31.47 16.84
C GLU A 696 10.13 30.17 16.39
N LEU A 697 9.53 30.13 15.20
CA LEU A 697 8.91 28.92 14.62
C LEU A 697 9.88 27.75 14.50
N LYS A 698 11.16 28.05 14.23
CA LYS A 698 12.19 27.01 14.08
C LYS A 698 12.80 26.58 15.42
N LEU A 699 12.81 27.44 16.44
CA LEU A 699 13.07 27.08 17.83
C LEU A 699 11.98 26.14 18.36
N GLU A 700 10.71 26.43 18.08
CA GLU A 700 9.58 25.54 18.37
C GLU A 700 9.78 24.17 17.68
N HIS A 701 10.16 24.15 16.40
CA HIS A 701 10.37 22.90 15.66
C HIS A 701 11.45 21.98 16.27
N GLU A 702 12.62 22.49 16.69
CA GLU A 702 13.60 21.64 17.42
C GLU A 702 13.14 21.28 18.84
N GLN A 703 12.31 22.08 19.51
CA GLN A 703 11.70 21.68 20.79
C GLN A 703 10.73 20.51 20.60
N GLU A 704 9.85 20.56 19.59
CA GLU A 704 8.98 19.44 19.22
C GLU A 704 9.80 18.19 18.86
N LYS A 705 10.84 18.34 18.03
CA LYS A 705 11.65 17.22 17.56
C LYS A 705 12.61 16.66 18.62
N THR A 706 13.06 17.46 19.60
CA THR A 706 13.75 16.93 20.78
C THR A 706 12.78 16.23 21.74
N HIS A 707 11.53 16.68 21.87
CA HIS A 707 10.49 15.95 22.59
C HIS A 707 10.16 14.61 21.90
N LEU A 708 9.99 14.58 20.58
CA LEU A 708 9.76 13.34 19.81
C LEU A 708 10.93 12.36 19.96
N LEU A 709 12.18 12.83 19.91
CA LEU A 709 13.36 11.98 20.16
C LEU A 709 13.40 11.43 21.60
N GLN A 710 12.95 12.20 22.60
CA GLN A 710 12.81 11.71 23.98
C GLN A 710 11.69 10.68 24.11
N GLN A 711 10.54 10.90 23.45
CA GLN A 711 9.42 9.97 23.43
C GLN A 711 9.80 8.64 22.76
N HIS A 712 10.36 8.67 21.54
CA HIS A 712 10.83 7.46 20.85
C HIS A 712 11.85 6.69 21.71
N ASN A 713 12.80 7.38 22.37
CA ASN A 713 13.71 6.70 23.27
C ASN A 713 13.00 6.07 24.49
N ALA A 714 12.01 6.73 25.08
CA ALA A 714 11.25 6.19 26.20
C ALA A 714 10.38 4.97 25.81
N GLU A 715 9.82 4.98 24.60
CA GLU A 715 9.06 3.85 24.02
C GLU A 715 9.99 2.68 23.69
N LYS A 716 11.10 2.93 22.98
CA LYS A 716 12.16 1.96 22.69
C LYS A 716 12.81 1.40 23.97
N ASP A 717 12.96 2.19 25.03
CA ASP A 717 13.43 1.69 26.33
C ASP A 717 12.33 0.87 27.05
N SER A 718 11.04 1.10 26.78
CA SER A 718 9.94 0.23 27.24
C SER A 718 9.94 -1.11 26.53
N LEU A 719 10.09 -1.08 25.20
CA LEU A 719 10.28 -2.25 24.34
C LEU A 719 11.43 -3.15 24.82
N VAL A 720 12.55 -2.54 25.24
CA VAL A 720 13.67 -3.30 25.82
C VAL A 720 13.28 -3.94 27.15
N ARG A 721 12.67 -3.19 28.08
CA ARG A 721 12.18 -3.76 29.36
C ARG A 721 11.11 -4.84 29.19
N ASP A 722 10.32 -4.78 28.12
CA ASP A 722 9.34 -5.80 27.74
C ASP A 722 10.00 -7.08 27.25
N HIS A 723 10.96 -6.97 26.32
CA HIS A 723 11.74 -8.11 25.86
C HIS A 723 12.58 -8.71 26.99
N GLU A 724 13.17 -7.90 27.88
CA GLU A 724 13.88 -8.38 29.07
C GLU A 724 12.95 -9.15 30.02
N ARG A 725 11.73 -8.65 30.26
CA ARG A 725 10.71 -9.37 31.05
C ARG A 725 10.29 -10.68 30.40
N GLU A 726 10.11 -10.72 29.09
CA GLU A 726 9.69 -11.95 28.42
C GLU A 726 10.84 -12.96 28.30
N ILE A 727 12.09 -12.52 28.12
CA ILE A 727 13.27 -13.37 28.28
C ILE A 727 13.33 -13.94 29.70
N GLU A 728 13.11 -13.13 30.75
CA GLU A 728 13.09 -13.62 32.13
C GLU A 728 11.92 -14.60 32.38
N ASN A 729 10.77 -14.41 31.73
CA ASN A 729 9.63 -15.34 31.78
C ASN A 729 9.96 -16.66 31.10
N LEU A 730 10.53 -16.64 29.89
CA LEU A 730 10.93 -17.82 29.14
C LEU A 730 12.05 -18.58 29.87
N GLU A 731 13.00 -17.88 30.48
CA GLU A 731 13.98 -18.49 31.38
C GLU A 731 13.32 -19.14 32.61
N LYS A 732 12.34 -18.48 33.26
CA LYS A 732 11.61 -19.08 34.39
C LYS A 732 10.86 -20.34 33.96
N GLN A 733 10.22 -20.33 32.79
CA GLN A 733 9.54 -21.49 32.21
C GLN A 733 10.53 -22.63 31.91
N LEU A 734 11.66 -22.33 31.26
CA LEU A 734 12.71 -23.32 30.95
C LEU A 734 13.37 -23.87 32.21
N ARG A 735 13.61 -23.03 33.23
CA ARG A 735 14.07 -23.46 34.56
C ARG A 735 13.04 -24.36 35.26
N ALA A 736 11.76 -24.05 35.17
CA ALA A 736 10.68 -24.90 35.71
C ALA A 736 10.58 -26.25 34.98
N ALA A 737 10.63 -26.26 33.65
CA ALA A 737 10.63 -27.48 32.84
C ALA A 737 11.86 -28.36 33.12
N ASN A 738 13.05 -27.77 33.28
CA ASN A 738 14.26 -28.51 33.66
C ASN A 738 14.17 -29.09 35.08
N MET A 739 13.60 -28.37 36.05
CA MET A 739 13.34 -28.93 37.39
C MET A 739 12.34 -30.08 37.33
N GLU A 740 11.29 -29.97 36.51
CA GLU A 740 10.29 -31.03 36.34
C GLU A 740 10.87 -32.28 35.66
N HIS A 741 11.72 -32.12 34.64
CA HIS A 741 12.44 -33.24 34.05
C HIS A 741 13.44 -33.89 35.02
N GLU A 742 14.16 -33.13 35.85
CA GLU A 742 15.03 -33.72 36.88
C GLU A 742 14.20 -34.41 37.99
N ASN A 743 13.05 -33.87 38.38
CA ASN A 743 12.10 -34.54 39.29
C ASN A 743 11.67 -35.89 38.71
N GLN A 744 11.22 -35.91 37.45
CA GLN A 744 10.82 -37.13 36.75
C GLN A 744 11.98 -38.14 36.69
N ILE A 745 13.19 -37.70 36.33
CA ILE A 745 14.39 -38.52 36.33
C ILE A 745 14.68 -39.09 37.74
N GLN A 746 14.48 -38.32 38.80
CA GLN A 746 14.59 -38.82 40.18
C GLN A 746 13.49 -39.80 40.57
N GLU A 747 12.27 -39.66 40.04
CA GLU A 747 11.22 -40.66 40.21
C GLU A 747 11.47 -41.95 39.43
N PHE A 748 12.02 -41.87 38.22
CA PHE A 748 12.53 -43.05 37.51
C PHE A 748 13.61 -43.75 38.34
N LYS A 749 14.66 -43.03 38.76
CA LYS A 749 15.71 -43.57 39.64
C LYS A 749 15.16 -44.22 40.92
N LYS A 750 14.13 -43.63 41.56
CA LYS A 750 13.46 -44.21 42.75
C LYS A 750 12.68 -45.49 42.42
N ARG A 751 11.92 -45.50 41.33
CA ARG A 751 11.17 -46.68 40.87
C ARG A 751 12.11 -47.82 40.46
N ASP A 752 13.18 -47.52 39.74
CA ASP A 752 14.19 -48.49 39.32
C ASP A 752 14.93 -49.07 40.54
N ALA A 753 15.28 -48.23 41.53
CA ALA A 753 15.86 -48.69 42.79
C ALA A 753 14.91 -49.59 43.60
N GLN A 754 13.60 -49.31 43.62
CA GLN A 754 12.61 -50.20 44.24
C GLN A 754 12.50 -51.54 43.50
N VAL A 755 12.44 -51.52 42.16
CA VAL A 755 12.41 -52.75 41.34
C VAL A 755 13.68 -53.59 41.53
N ILE A 756 14.84 -52.96 41.67
CA ILE A 756 16.10 -53.65 42.00
C ILE A 756 16.00 -54.30 43.40
N ALA A 757 15.54 -53.56 44.42
CA ALA A 757 15.36 -54.11 45.77
C ALA A 757 14.35 -55.28 45.81
N ASP A 758 13.24 -55.18 45.05
CA ASP A 758 12.23 -56.24 44.94
C ASP A 758 12.77 -57.47 44.19
N MET A 759 13.65 -57.27 43.19
CA MET A 759 14.37 -58.35 42.52
C MET A 759 15.43 -59.00 43.42
N GLU A 760 16.18 -58.21 44.19
CA GLU A 760 17.15 -58.71 45.17
C GLU A 760 16.44 -59.54 46.25
N ALA A 761 15.30 -59.06 46.78
CA ALA A 761 14.48 -59.81 47.72
C ALA A 761 13.97 -61.15 47.14
N GLN A 762 13.55 -61.17 45.87
CA GLN A 762 13.18 -62.41 45.18
C GLN A 762 14.38 -63.36 45.00
N VAL A 763 15.56 -62.84 44.62
CA VAL A 763 16.79 -63.63 44.51
C VAL A 763 17.21 -64.20 45.87
N HIS A 764 17.05 -63.44 46.96
CA HIS A 764 17.27 -63.93 48.32
C HIS A 764 16.29 -65.05 48.70
N LYS A 765 14.98 -64.86 48.47
CA LYS A 765 13.96 -65.89 48.72
C LYS A 765 14.21 -67.18 47.91
N LEU A 766 14.59 -67.06 46.63
CA LEU A 766 14.94 -68.21 45.79
C LEU A 766 16.23 -68.91 46.26
N ARG A 767 17.21 -68.18 46.83
CA ARG A 767 18.39 -68.77 47.46
C ARG A 767 18.01 -69.56 48.72
N GLU A 768 17.12 -69.04 49.56
CA GLU A 768 16.61 -69.74 50.75
C GLU A 768 15.82 -71.00 50.38
N GLU A 769 14.94 -70.91 49.38
CA GLU A 769 14.21 -72.07 48.83
C GLU A 769 15.17 -73.13 48.26
N LEU A 770 16.21 -72.72 47.51
CA LEU A 770 17.24 -73.62 47.02
C LEU A 770 18.05 -74.28 48.15
N ILE A 771 18.37 -73.55 49.22
CA ILE A 771 19.03 -74.10 50.41
C ILE A 771 18.12 -75.13 51.10
N ASN A 772 16.83 -74.85 51.23
CA ASN A 772 15.85 -75.76 51.83
C ASN A 772 15.67 -77.04 50.99
N VAL A 773 15.52 -76.93 49.67
CA VAL A 773 15.45 -78.09 48.75
C VAL A 773 16.74 -78.91 48.76
N ASN A 774 17.91 -78.26 48.85
CA ASN A 774 19.20 -78.95 48.99
C ASN A 774 19.31 -79.67 50.36
N SER A 775 18.76 -79.09 51.43
CA SER A 775 18.67 -79.72 52.76
C SER A 775 17.79 -80.97 52.72
N GLN A 776 16.58 -80.87 52.14
CA GLN A 776 15.67 -82.02 51.93
C GLN A 776 16.32 -83.10 51.06
N ARG A 777 17.01 -82.73 49.97
CA ARG A 777 17.75 -83.68 49.13
C ARG A 777 18.87 -84.39 49.89
N LYS A 778 19.57 -83.71 50.81
CA LYS A 778 20.56 -84.34 51.70
C LYS A 778 19.91 -85.33 52.66
N GLN A 779 18.74 -85.02 53.22
CA GLN A 779 17.98 -85.96 54.05
C GLN A 779 17.57 -87.21 53.26
N GLN A 780 16.99 -87.04 52.07
CA GLN A 780 16.65 -88.16 51.17
C GLN A 780 17.85 -89.03 50.78
N LEU A 781 19.03 -88.43 50.59
CA LEU A 781 20.26 -89.19 50.32
C LEU A 781 20.76 -89.99 51.53
N VAL A 782 20.51 -89.52 52.76
CA VAL A 782 20.78 -90.29 53.99
C VAL A 782 19.78 -91.44 54.12
N GLU A 783 18.49 -91.20 53.88
CA GLU A 783 17.43 -92.23 53.89
C GLU A 783 17.71 -93.34 52.86
N LEU A 784 18.05 -92.98 51.62
CA LEU A 784 18.47 -93.94 50.58
C LEU A 784 19.78 -94.67 50.93
N GLY A 785 20.67 -94.03 51.71
CA GLY A 785 21.87 -94.67 52.25
C GLY A 785 21.54 -95.77 53.26
N LEU A 786 20.59 -95.52 54.17
CA LEU A 786 20.10 -96.49 55.14
C LEU A 786 19.40 -97.67 54.47
N LEU A 787 18.49 -97.41 53.52
CA LEU A 787 17.77 -98.45 52.77
C LEU A 787 18.74 -99.38 52.00
N ARG A 788 19.79 -98.85 51.38
CA ARG A 788 20.82 -99.66 50.70
C ARG A 788 21.62 -100.53 51.65
N GLU A 789 21.86 -100.09 52.89
CA GLU A 789 22.52 -100.92 53.89
C GLU A 789 21.57 -102.03 54.40
N GLU A 790 20.26 -101.78 54.53
CA GLU A 790 19.28 -102.83 54.80
C GLU A 790 19.20 -103.87 53.66
N GLU A 791 19.21 -103.43 52.38
CA GLU A 791 19.23 -104.33 51.22
C GLU A 791 20.52 -105.17 51.18
N LYS A 792 21.68 -104.56 51.46
CA LYS A 792 22.97 -105.25 51.60
C LYS A 792 22.97 -106.27 52.74
N GLN A 793 22.34 -105.95 53.88
CA GLN A 793 22.11 -106.90 54.97
C GLN A 793 21.09 -107.99 54.60
N ARG A 794 20.20 -107.78 53.65
CA ARG A 794 19.23 -108.78 53.15
C ARG A 794 19.89 -109.75 52.17
N ALA A 795 20.61 -109.22 51.17
CA ALA A 795 21.33 -110.00 50.17
C ALA A 795 22.41 -110.92 50.79
N THR A 796 23.05 -110.48 51.89
CA THR A 796 23.99 -111.33 52.65
C THR A 796 23.29 -112.51 53.34
N ARG A 797 22.13 -112.29 53.98
CA ARG A 797 21.28 -113.36 54.53
C ARG A 797 20.80 -114.34 53.45
N GLU A 798 20.41 -113.82 52.28
CA GLU A 798 19.97 -114.65 51.14
C GLU A 798 21.14 -115.48 50.56
N HIS A 799 22.34 -114.90 50.46
CA HIS A 799 23.52 -115.63 49.97
C HIS A 799 23.92 -116.78 50.92
N GLU A 800 23.82 -116.57 52.23
CA GLU A 800 24.04 -117.59 53.26
C GLU A 800 23.07 -118.78 53.11
N ILE A 801 21.80 -118.51 52.78
CA ILE A 801 20.80 -119.56 52.48
C ILE A 801 21.21 -120.36 51.21
N VAL A 802 21.64 -119.68 50.15
CA VAL A 802 22.07 -120.32 48.89
C VAL A 802 23.31 -121.20 49.07
N VAL A 803 24.31 -120.72 49.83
CA VAL A 803 25.52 -121.50 50.16
C VAL A 803 25.17 -122.79 50.91
N ASN A 804 24.25 -122.71 51.88
CA ASN A 804 23.77 -123.88 52.61
C ASN A 804 23.03 -124.90 51.70
N LYS A 805 22.27 -124.43 50.70
CA LYS A 805 21.61 -125.30 49.72
C LYS A 805 22.60 -126.04 48.81
N LEU A 806 23.58 -125.33 48.23
CA LEU A 806 24.60 -125.93 47.36
C LEU A 806 25.44 -126.99 48.10
N LYS A 807 25.69 -126.77 49.41
CA LYS A 807 26.41 -127.72 50.28
C LYS A 807 25.66 -129.06 50.43
N ALA A 808 24.33 -129.04 50.48
CA ALA A 808 23.51 -130.26 50.51
C ALA A 808 23.48 -130.99 49.16
N GLU A 809 23.44 -130.26 48.04
CA GLU A 809 23.48 -130.83 46.69
C GLU A 809 24.83 -131.51 46.38
N SER A 810 25.93 -130.96 46.90
CA SER A 810 27.27 -131.56 46.79
C SER A 810 27.39 -132.93 47.47
N GLU A 811 26.89 -133.09 48.71
CA GLU A 811 26.89 -134.39 49.39
C GLU A 811 26.03 -135.44 48.65
N LYS A 812 24.93 -135.03 48.00
CA LYS A 812 24.12 -135.95 47.18
C LYS A 812 24.93 -136.48 45.99
N MET A 813 25.56 -135.62 45.21
CA MET A 813 26.30 -136.02 44.00
C MET A 813 27.52 -136.92 44.31
N LYS A 814 28.14 -136.71 45.48
CA LYS A 814 29.22 -137.53 46.04
C LYS A 814 28.82 -138.98 46.38
N ILE A 815 27.53 -139.25 46.61
CA ILE A 815 26.99 -140.61 46.77
C ILE A 815 26.78 -141.26 45.39
N GLU A 816 26.33 -140.48 44.42
CA GLU A 816 26.00 -140.93 43.06
C GLU A 816 27.25 -141.40 42.30
N LEU A 817 28.33 -140.61 42.36
CA LEU A 817 29.66 -140.93 41.81
C LEU A 817 30.28 -142.22 42.37
N LYS A 818 29.89 -142.68 43.56
CA LYS A 818 30.36 -143.95 44.13
C LYS A 818 29.67 -145.18 43.55
N LYS A 819 28.51 -145.03 42.92
CA LYS A 819 27.83 -146.13 42.22
C LYS A 819 28.39 -146.36 40.81
N THR A 820 28.71 -145.30 40.07
CA THR A 820 29.21 -145.42 38.69
C THR A 820 30.59 -146.09 38.62
N HIS A 821 31.51 -145.67 39.49
CA HIS A 821 32.88 -146.20 39.53
C HIS A 821 32.97 -147.70 39.82
N ALA A 822 31.92 -148.31 40.40
CA ALA A 822 31.85 -149.75 40.63
C ALA A 822 31.53 -150.57 39.37
N ALA A 823 30.97 -149.95 38.32
CA ALA A 823 30.62 -150.59 37.05
C ALA A 823 31.73 -150.46 35.99
N GLU A 824 32.45 -149.33 35.97
CA GLU A 824 33.44 -149.03 34.91
C GLU A 824 34.70 -149.92 34.96
N THR A 825 34.99 -150.53 36.12
CA THR A 825 36.12 -151.46 36.32
C THR A 825 35.95 -152.82 35.65
N GLU A 826 34.75 -153.17 35.18
CA GLU A 826 34.49 -154.46 34.52
C GLU A 826 34.68 -154.42 32.99
N MET A 827 34.81 -153.21 32.39
CA MET A 827 34.73 -153.03 30.93
C MET A 827 36.00 -152.50 30.24
N THR A 828 37.05 -152.11 30.98
CA THR A 828 38.11 -151.21 30.46
C THR A 828 39.47 -151.87 30.16
N LEU A 829 39.60 -152.48 28.98
CA LEU A 829 40.89 -152.87 28.36
C LEU A 829 40.94 -152.52 26.83
N GLU A 830 41.78 -151.53 26.40
CA GLU A 830 42.46 -151.27 25.06
C GLU A 830 42.37 -149.87 24.21
N LYS A 831 43.30 -148.82 24.37
CA LYS A 831 44.09 -147.88 23.37
C LYS A 831 43.80 -146.29 22.91
N ILE A 832 44.78 -145.31 22.50
CA ILE A 832 44.80 -143.71 22.21
C ILE A 832 45.96 -143.00 21.22
N ASN A 833 46.44 -141.70 20.81
CA ASN A 833 46.50 -140.08 20.93
C ASN A 833 47.20 -139.21 19.65
N ILE A 834 47.71 -137.90 19.29
CA ILE A 834 48.17 -136.38 19.64
C ILE A 834 48.42 -135.30 18.36
N ASN A 835 48.99 -134.00 18.05
CA ASN A 835 49.86 -132.70 18.44
C ASN A 835 49.81 -131.16 17.68
N LYS A 836 50.88 -130.24 17.34
CA LYS A 836 50.93 -128.63 17.11
C LYS A 836 51.98 -127.73 16.14
N VAL A 837 52.06 -126.29 16.00
CA VAL A 837 52.84 -125.25 15.01
C VAL A 837 53.24 -123.67 15.49
N VAL A 838 53.80 -122.43 14.96
CA VAL A 838 54.30 -121.43 13.78
C VAL A 838 55.23 -120.08 14.19
N SER A 839 55.74 -118.84 13.63
CA SER A 839 56.13 -117.85 12.40
C SER A 839 56.74 -116.32 12.76
N GLY A 840 57.35 -115.16 12.15
CA GLY A 840 58.03 -114.33 10.94
C GLY A 840 58.22 -112.66 11.08
N LEU A 841 58.81 -111.51 10.41
CA LEU A 841 59.89 -110.80 9.44
C LEU A 841 59.88 -109.12 9.34
N GLY A 842 60.60 -108.00 8.74
CA GLY A 842 61.84 -107.39 7.92
C GLY A 842 61.95 -105.75 7.45
N TRP A 843 63.07 -105.00 6.95
CA TRP A 843 63.30 -103.45 6.48
C TRP A 843 64.66 -102.94 5.64
N GLN A 844 65.28 -101.73 5.13
CA GLN A 844 65.29 -100.13 4.89
C GLN A 844 66.37 -99.39 3.80
N VAL A 845 66.68 -97.98 3.60
CA VAL A 845 67.43 -97.17 2.39
C VAL A 845 68.16 -95.64 2.50
N TYR A 846 69.03 -94.98 1.54
CA TYR A 846 69.64 -93.47 1.44
C TYR A 846 70.31 -92.73 0.07
N ASP A 847 71.17 -91.57 0.00
CA ASP A 847 71.50 -90.48 -1.16
C ASP A 847 72.89 -89.53 -1.36
N SER A 848 73.17 -88.70 -2.50
CA SER A 848 74.05 -87.39 -2.89
C SER A 848 75.56 -87.26 -3.58
N LYS A 849 76.33 -86.21 -4.22
CA LYS A 849 76.37 -84.75 -4.90
C LYS A 849 77.78 -84.10 -5.59
N CYS A 850 77.83 -82.98 -6.46
CA CYS A 850 78.89 -81.84 -6.91
C CYS A 850 80.07 -81.89 -8.07
N TYR A 851 80.92 -80.90 -8.69
CA TYR A 851 81.07 -79.39 -9.20
C TYR A 851 82.48 -78.85 -9.96
N ALA A 852 82.64 -77.69 -10.79
CA ALA A 852 83.88 -76.73 -11.19
C ALA A 852 84.51 -76.35 -12.70
N ALA A 853 85.28 -75.19 -13.05
CA ALA A 853 86.00 -74.73 -14.40
C ALA A 853 87.00 -73.39 -14.63
N PRO A 854 87.88 -73.11 -15.74
CA PRO A 854 88.89 -71.93 -16.06
C PRO A 854 89.34 -71.34 -17.58
N ALA A 855 90.26 -70.29 -17.88
CA ALA A 855 90.81 -69.71 -19.27
C ALA A 855 92.03 -68.58 -19.46
N GLU A 856 92.68 -68.19 -20.68
CA GLU A 856 93.87 -67.15 -21.00
C GLU A 856 94.28 -66.53 -22.51
N PRO A 857 95.32 -65.58 -22.81
CA PRO A 857 95.63 -64.67 -24.08
C PRO A 857 97.11 -64.35 -24.80
N VAL A 858 97.37 -63.45 -25.89
CA VAL A 858 98.68 -63.15 -26.78
C VAL A 858 98.68 -61.91 -27.91
N THR A 859 99.57 -61.21 -28.80
CA THR A 859 101.04 -60.70 -29.20
C THR A 859 101.25 -59.61 -30.45
N LEU A 860 102.47 -59.08 -31.00
CA LEU A 860 102.72 -57.92 -32.06
C LEU A 860 104.16 -57.53 -32.81
N VAL A 861 104.31 -56.96 -34.11
CA VAL A 861 105.28 -55.88 -34.75
C VAL A 861 104.95 -55.22 -36.14
N GLU A 862 104.71 -55.95 -37.25
CA GLU A 862 104.55 -55.38 -38.65
C GLU A 862 103.35 -54.43 -38.82
N ALA A 863 102.55 -54.31 -37.77
CA ALA A 863 101.30 -53.58 -37.73
C ALA A 863 101.42 -52.11 -38.18
N LYS A 864 102.52 -51.40 -37.90
CA LYS A 864 102.53 -49.92 -37.86
C LYS A 864 102.16 -49.18 -39.15
N GLU A 865 102.57 -49.64 -40.34
CA GLU A 865 102.16 -48.97 -41.59
C GLU A 865 100.73 -49.31 -41.99
N TRP A 866 100.31 -50.56 -41.77
CA TRP A 866 98.91 -50.98 -41.94
C TRP A 866 98.02 -50.23 -40.96
N GLU A 867 98.41 -50.13 -39.69
CA GLU A 867 97.79 -49.32 -38.64
C GLU A 867 97.68 -47.86 -39.06
N GLN A 868 98.71 -47.21 -39.60
CA GLN A 868 98.60 -45.79 -39.95
C GLN A 868 97.65 -45.56 -41.14
N LYS A 869 97.65 -46.44 -42.15
CA LYS A 869 96.75 -46.34 -43.31
C LYS A 869 95.31 -46.73 -42.96
N ASN A 870 95.14 -47.79 -42.17
CA ASN A 870 93.86 -48.20 -41.60
C ASN A 870 93.32 -47.15 -40.63
N MET A 871 94.14 -46.55 -39.76
CA MET A 871 93.75 -45.48 -38.84
C MET A 871 93.35 -44.20 -39.58
N LYS A 872 93.97 -43.85 -40.73
CA LYS A 872 93.42 -42.80 -41.60
C LYS A 872 92.09 -43.18 -42.23
N SER A 873 91.91 -44.44 -42.64
CA SER A 873 90.63 -44.95 -43.16
C SER A 873 89.52 -44.92 -42.11
N VAL A 874 89.82 -45.40 -40.89
CA VAL A 874 88.94 -45.43 -39.71
C VAL A 874 88.68 -44.02 -39.17
N ALA A 875 89.66 -43.12 -39.19
CA ALA A 875 89.44 -41.71 -38.87
C ALA A 875 88.50 -41.07 -39.89
N ASN A 876 88.67 -41.29 -41.19
CA ASN A 876 87.76 -40.78 -42.22
C ASN A 876 86.37 -41.42 -42.19
N SER A 877 86.24 -42.72 -41.89
CA SER A 877 84.93 -43.38 -41.77
C SER A 877 84.21 -42.93 -40.49
N ARG A 878 84.94 -42.76 -39.38
CA ARG A 878 84.42 -42.19 -38.13
C ARG A 878 84.07 -40.72 -38.27
N LEU A 879 84.86 -39.93 -39.01
CA LEU A 879 84.53 -38.54 -39.34
C LEU A 879 83.25 -38.48 -40.17
N LYS A 880 83.15 -39.27 -41.27
CA LYS A 880 81.92 -39.35 -42.08
C LYS A 880 80.70 -39.85 -41.31
N GLN A 881 80.89 -40.77 -40.35
CA GLN A 881 79.82 -41.22 -39.47
C GLN A 881 79.39 -40.10 -38.50
N ILE A 882 80.34 -39.36 -37.93
CA ILE A 882 80.07 -38.19 -37.08
C ILE A 882 79.39 -37.06 -37.89
N GLU A 883 79.86 -36.76 -39.10
CA GLU A 883 79.22 -35.82 -40.04
C GLU A 883 77.79 -36.26 -40.38
N LYS A 884 77.57 -37.55 -40.65
CA LYS A 884 76.24 -38.13 -40.90
C LYS A 884 75.33 -38.04 -39.67
N GLU A 885 75.85 -38.26 -38.47
CA GLU A 885 75.11 -38.11 -37.22
C GLU A 885 74.80 -36.65 -36.90
N TYR A 886 75.71 -35.71 -37.12
CA TYR A 886 75.46 -34.28 -36.93
C TYR A 886 74.54 -33.71 -37.99
N THR A 887 74.64 -34.10 -39.27
CA THR A 887 73.68 -33.71 -40.31
C THR A 887 72.30 -34.34 -40.06
N GLN A 888 72.22 -35.58 -39.55
CA GLN A 888 70.94 -36.17 -39.14
C GLN A 888 70.34 -35.49 -37.90
N LYS A 889 71.17 -35.11 -36.89
CA LYS A 889 70.73 -34.34 -35.72
C LYS A 889 70.27 -32.93 -36.12
N LEU A 890 70.99 -32.27 -37.03
CA LEU A 890 70.63 -30.97 -37.58
C LEU A 890 69.33 -31.06 -38.38
N ALA A 891 69.17 -32.05 -39.27
CA ALA A 891 67.94 -32.27 -40.01
C ALA A 891 66.73 -32.52 -39.09
N LYS A 892 66.90 -33.35 -38.04
CA LYS A 892 65.87 -33.56 -37.01
C LYS A 892 65.57 -32.28 -36.22
N SER A 893 66.58 -31.49 -35.88
CA SER A 893 66.39 -30.20 -35.19
C SER A 893 65.65 -29.20 -36.08
N SER A 894 65.99 -29.12 -37.37
CA SER A 894 65.30 -28.28 -38.35
C SER A 894 63.86 -28.74 -38.60
N GLN A 895 63.61 -30.05 -38.61
CA GLN A 895 62.26 -30.60 -38.67
C GLN A 895 61.44 -30.21 -37.43
N ILE A 896 61.97 -30.41 -36.22
CA ILE A 896 61.28 -30.02 -34.97
C ILE A 896 61.06 -28.50 -34.93
N ILE A 897 62.02 -27.69 -35.40
CA ILE A 897 61.85 -26.24 -35.51
C ILE A 897 60.73 -25.88 -36.51
N ALA A 898 60.65 -26.58 -37.65
CA ALA A 898 59.56 -26.38 -38.62
C ALA A 898 58.18 -26.79 -38.05
N GLU A 899 58.10 -27.92 -37.34
CA GLU A 899 56.89 -28.41 -36.66
C GLU A 899 56.45 -27.47 -35.52
N LEU A 900 57.40 -26.88 -34.79
CA LEU A 900 57.12 -25.83 -33.81
C LEU A 900 56.71 -24.51 -34.49
N GLN A 901 57.27 -24.16 -35.65
CA GLN A 901 56.87 -22.97 -36.41
C GLN A 901 55.47 -23.11 -37.03
N THR A 902 55.09 -24.28 -37.53
CA THR A 902 53.73 -24.52 -38.04
C THR A 902 52.70 -24.54 -36.91
N THR A 903 52.98 -25.20 -35.77
CA THR A 903 52.07 -25.18 -34.61
C THR A 903 51.94 -23.79 -33.98
N ILE A 904 53.03 -23.02 -33.85
CA ILE A 904 52.96 -21.61 -33.41
C ILE A 904 52.15 -20.77 -34.41
N SER A 905 52.23 -21.06 -35.72
CA SER A 905 51.44 -20.35 -36.73
C SER A 905 49.95 -20.69 -36.64
N SER A 906 49.60 -21.97 -36.48
CA SER A 906 48.20 -22.40 -36.33
C SER A 906 47.58 -21.87 -35.03
N LEU A 907 48.31 -21.86 -33.91
CA LEU A 907 47.84 -21.29 -32.64
C LEU A 907 47.66 -19.76 -32.71
N LYS A 908 48.50 -19.05 -33.48
CA LYS A 908 48.31 -17.62 -33.76
C LYS A 908 47.08 -17.36 -34.62
N GLU A 909 46.86 -18.19 -35.64
CA GLU A 909 45.67 -18.08 -36.49
C GLU A 909 44.40 -18.39 -35.68
N GLU A 910 44.39 -19.47 -34.91
CA GLU A 910 43.27 -19.85 -34.04
C GLU A 910 42.97 -18.74 -33.01
N ASN A 911 43.99 -18.21 -32.32
CA ASN A 911 43.80 -17.10 -31.39
C ASN A 911 43.26 -15.84 -32.09
N SER A 912 43.69 -15.56 -33.33
CA SER A 912 43.15 -14.45 -34.14
C SER A 912 41.69 -14.70 -34.53
N GLN A 913 41.31 -15.93 -34.89
CA GLN A 913 39.93 -16.30 -35.21
C GLN A 913 39.04 -16.24 -33.95
N GLN A 914 39.54 -16.70 -32.81
CA GLN A 914 38.85 -16.60 -31.51
C GLN A 914 38.66 -15.13 -31.08
N GLN A 915 39.68 -14.28 -31.25
CA GLN A 915 39.58 -12.85 -30.98
C GLN A 915 38.53 -12.18 -31.88
N LEU A 916 38.56 -12.41 -33.20
CA LEU A 916 37.56 -11.88 -34.13
C LEU A 916 36.14 -12.38 -33.81
N ALA A 917 35.99 -13.61 -33.31
CA ALA A 917 34.71 -14.13 -32.84
C ALA A 917 34.24 -13.48 -31.53
N ALA A 918 35.15 -13.15 -30.60
CA ALA A 918 34.84 -12.42 -29.38
C ALA A 918 34.47 -10.94 -29.67
N GLU A 919 35.22 -10.27 -30.56
CA GLU A 919 34.93 -8.91 -31.01
C GLU A 919 33.57 -8.81 -31.69
N ARG A 920 33.21 -9.76 -32.57
CA ARG A 920 31.87 -9.84 -33.17
C ARG A 920 30.78 -10.01 -32.11
N ARG A 921 30.95 -10.92 -31.14
CA ARG A 921 29.97 -11.10 -30.04
C ARG A 921 29.80 -9.83 -29.20
N LEU A 922 30.89 -9.10 -28.93
CA LEU A 922 30.85 -7.82 -28.24
C LEU A 922 30.16 -6.73 -29.08
N GLN A 923 30.34 -6.75 -30.40
CA GLN A 923 29.65 -5.85 -31.33
C GLN A 923 28.15 -6.17 -31.44
N ASP A 924 27.77 -7.44 -31.50
CA ASP A 924 26.36 -7.88 -31.47
C ASP A 924 25.65 -7.45 -30.18
N VAL A 925 26.35 -7.58 -29.03
CA VAL A 925 25.82 -7.15 -27.72
C VAL A 925 25.72 -5.62 -27.64
N ARG A 926 26.72 -4.87 -28.11
CA ARG A 926 26.65 -3.40 -28.22
C ARG A 926 25.51 -2.95 -29.13
N GLN A 927 25.31 -3.63 -30.26
CA GLN A 927 24.24 -3.32 -31.19
C GLN A 927 22.87 -3.55 -30.56
N LYS A 928 22.67 -4.66 -29.83
CA LYS A 928 21.44 -4.91 -29.06
C LYS A 928 21.17 -3.83 -28.03
N PHE A 929 22.16 -3.46 -27.20
CA PHE A 929 21.98 -2.36 -26.24
C PHE A 929 21.66 -1.03 -26.92
N GLU A 930 22.27 -0.71 -28.06
CA GLU A 930 21.92 0.49 -28.82
C GLU A 930 20.54 0.40 -29.49
N ASP A 931 20.02 -0.78 -29.84
CA ASP A 931 18.68 -0.93 -30.43
C ASP A 931 17.57 -0.98 -29.36
N GLU A 932 17.85 -1.55 -28.19
CA GLU A 932 17.04 -1.45 -26.97
C GLU A 932 16.94 0.00 -26.48
N LYS A 933 18.08 0.71 -26.39
CA LYS A 933 18.14 2.15 -26.11
C LYS A 933 17.34 2.98 -27.12
N LYS A 934 17.44 2.68 -28.43
CA LYS A 934 16.61 3.32 -29.46
C LYS A 934 15.12 2.98 -29.31
N GLN A 935 14.76 1.82 -28.77
CA GLN A 935 13.37 1.46 -28.48
C GLN A 935 12.85 2.23 -27.27
N LEU A 936 13.59 2.26 -26.16
CA LEU A 936 13.25 3.08 -24.99
C LEU A 936 13.11 4.57 -25.33
N ILE A 937 13.98 5.12 -26.19
CA ILE A 937 13.83 6.49 -26.70
C ILE A 937 12.52 6.67 -27.46
N ARG A 938 12.12 5.75 -28.35
CA ARG A 938 10.84 5.82 -29.07
C ARG A 938 9.63 5.73 -28.15
N ASP A 939 9.68 4.85 -27.15
CA ASP A 939 8.58 4.66 -26.21
C ASP A 939 8.46 5.86 -25.27
N ASN A 940 9.59 6.45 -24.86
CA ASN A 940 9.66 7.71 -24.12
C ASN A 940 9.13 8.88 -24.97
N ASP A 941 9.57 9.05 -26.22
CA ASP A 941 9.08 10.09 -27.13
C ASP A 941 7.56 9.97 -27.34
N GLN A 942 7.04 8.74 -27.50
CA GLN A 942 5.62 8.48 -27.67
C GLN A 942 4.82 8.76 -26.38
N ALA A 943 5.38 8.42 -25.20
CA ALA A 943 4.74 8.73 -23.93
C ALA A 943 4.79 10.24 -23.63
N ILE A 944 5.94 10.89 -23.83
CA ILE A 944 6.11 12.34 -23.78
C ILE A 944 5.07 13.01 -24.68
N LYS A 945 4.90 12.54 -25.91
CA LYS A 945 3.89 13.08 -26.84
C LYS A 945 2.46 12.92 -26.32
N VAL A 946 2.05 11.72 -25.87
CA VAL A 946 0.71 11.51 -25.28
C VAL A 946 0.47 12.46 -24.11
N LEU A 947 1.50 12.67 -23.30
CA LEU A 947 1.42 13.42 -22.06
C LEU A 947 1.59 14.94 -22.30
N GLN A 948 2.17 15.35 -23.44
CA GLN A 948 2.09 16.69 -24.04
C GLN A 948 0.73 16.96 -24.69
N ASP A 949 0.14 15.99 -25.41
CA ASP A 949 -1.22 16.10 -25.95
C ASP A 949 -2.23 16.19 -24.80
N GLU A 950 -2.02 15.47 -23.70
CA GLU A 950 -2.79 15.62 -22.46
C GLU A 950 -2.42 16.89 -21.68
N LEU A 951 -1.18 17.39 -21.77
CA LEU A 951 -0.80 18.70 -21.25
C LEU A 951 -1.52 19.80 -22.02
N GLU A 952 -1.65 19.74 -23.34
CA GLU A 952 -2.35 20.75 -24.13
C GLU A 952 -3.87 20.56 -24.07
N ASN A 953 -4.39 19.33 -23.96
CA ASN A 953 -5.82 19.12 -23.63
C ASN A 953 -6.15 19.59 -22.21
N ARG A 954 -5.24 19.42 -21.25
CA ARG A 954 -5.31 20.11 -19.95
C ARG A 954 -5.07 21.59 -20.17
N SER A 955 -4.17 22.07 -20.99
CA SER A 955 -3.96 23.50 -21.26
C SER A 955 -5.20 24.13 -21.87
N ASN A 956 -6.06 23.37 -22.55
CA ASN A 956 -7.41 23.67 -23.06
C ASN A 956 -8.55 23.34 -22.04
N GLN A 957 -8.26 22.80 -20.83
CA GLN A 957 -9.22 22.39 -19.76
C GLN A 957 -8.90 22.82 -18.29
N VAL A 958 -7.65 22.90 -17.87
CA VAL A 958 -7.10 24.07 -17.14
C VAL A 958 -7.76 25.27 -17.77
N ARG A 959 -7.61 25.49 -19.09
CA ARG A 959 -8.45 26.39 -19.89
C ARG A 959 -9.90 25.90 -20.11
N CYS A 960 -10.48 25.29 -19.08
CA CYS A 960 -11.90 25.10 -18.86
C CYS A 960 -12.36 25.65 -17.49
N ALA A 961 -11.88 26.83 -17.09
CA ALA A 961 -12.52 27.69 -16.09
C ALA A 961 -12.81 29.14 -16.58
N GLU A 962 -11.81 30.03 -16.65
CA GLU A 962 -11.96 31.45 -16.34
C GLU A 962 -12.20 32.53 -17.42
N LYS A 963 -11.95 32.39 -18.74
CA LYS A 963 -12.53 33.32 -19.76
C LYS A 963 -14.05 33.32 -19.67
N LYS A 964 -14.55 32.12 -19.41
CA LYS A 964 -15.92 31.82 -19.05
C LYS A 964 -16.23 32.45 -17.64
N LEU A 965 -15.44 32.26 -16.58
CA LEU A 965 -15.61 33.02 -15.31
C LEU A 965 -15.71 34.55 -15.49
N GLN A 966 -14.91 35.16 -16.36
CA GLN A 966 -14.91 36.59 -16.64
C GLN A 966 -16.30 37.05 -17.15
N HIS A 967 -16.98 36.22 -17.96
CA HIS A 967 -18.35 36.50 -18.38
C HIS A 967 -19.36 36.36 -17.22
N LYS A 968 -19.11 35.49 -16.22
CA LYS A 968 -19.94 35.42 -14.98
C LYS A 968 -19.69 36.62 -14.07
N GLU A 969 -18.45 37.04 -13.98
CA GLU A 969 -18.07 38.26 -13.28
C GLU A 969 -18.73 39.46 -13.93
N LEU A 970 -18.69 39.57 -15.26
CA LEU A 970 -19.41 40.58 -16.04
C LEU A 970 -20.93 40.55 -15.77
N GLU A 971 -21.57 39.38 -15.80
CA GLU A 971 -23.00 39.24 -15.46
C GLU A 971 -23.32 39.63 -14.02
N SER A 972 -22.41 39.33 -13.07
CA SER A 972 -22.57 39.75 -11.68
C SER A 972 -22.44 41.28 -11.55
N GLN A 973 -21.52 41.90 -12.31
CA GLN A 973 -21.34 43.34 -12.38
C GLN A 973 -22.55 44.01 -13.05
N GLU A 974 -23.13 43.43 -14.11
CA GLU A 974 -24.37 43.89 -14.75
C GLU A 974 -25.56 43.80 -13.79
N GLN A 975 -25.74 42.67 -13.07
CA GLN A 975 -26.80 42.51 -12.07
C GLN A 975 -26.64 43.49 -10.90
N ILE A 976 -25.42 43.67 -10.39
CA ILE A 976 -25.12 44.67 -9.35
C ILE A 976 -25.40 46.09 -9.88
N THR A 977 -25.12 46.37 -11.15
CA THR A 977 -25.40 47.67 -11.78
C THR A 977 -26.90 47.90 -11.94
N TYR A 978 -27.67 46.91 -12.39
CA TYR A 978 -29.12 46.97 -12.47
C TYR A 978 -29.77 47.19 -11.10
N ILE A 979 -29.34 46.45 -10.08
CA ILE A 979 -29.83 46.60 -8.69
C ILE A 979 -29.47 47.99 -8.15
N ARG A 980 -28.26 48.51 -8.42
CA ARG A 980 -27.88 49.89 -8.07
C ARG A 980 -28.79 50.92 -8.76
N GLN A 981 -29.11 50.75 -10.04
CA GLN A 981 -30.02 51.64 -10.78
C GLN A 981 -31.47 51.57 -10.25
N GLU A 982 -31.96 50.40 -9.86
CA GLU A 982 -33.25 50.26 -9.16
C GLU A 982 -33.26 51.04 -7.84
N TYR A 983 -32.23 50.88 -6.99
CA TYR A 983 -32.17 51.61 -5.72
C TYR A 983 -31.95 53.12 -5.93
N GLU A 984 -31.15 53.53 -6.92
CA GLU A 984 -30.94 54.93 -7.26
C GLU A 984 -32.23 55.59 -7.77
N THR A 985 -33.00 54.92 -8.63
CA THR A 985 -34.29 55.43 -9.12
C THR A 985 -35.35 55.48 -8.01
N LYS A 986 -35.38 54.49 -7.11
CA LYS A 986 -36.25 54.51 -5.91
C LYS A 986 -35.86 55.65 -4.95
N LEU A 987 -34.57 55.83 -4.64
CA LEU A 987 -34.07 56.91 -3.79
C LEU A 987 -34.30 58.29 -4.42
N LYS A 988 -34.06 58.44 -5.73
CA LYS A 988 -34.40 59.67 -6.47
C LYS A 988 -35.89 59.94 -6.38
N GLY A 989 -36.75 58.96 -6.63
CA GLY A 989 -38.21 59.09 -6.55
C GLY A 989 -38.74 59.64 -5.21
N LEU A 990 -38.05 59.32 -4.10
CA LEU A 990 -38.44 59.75 -2.75
C LEU A 990 -37.98 61.19 -2.38
N MET A 991 -37.05 61.80 -3.12
CA MET A 991 -36.54 63.14 -2.82
C MET A 991 -37.28 64.24 -3.59
N PRO A 992 -37.59 65.41 -2.98
CA PRO A 992 -38.07 66.58 -3.71
C PRO A 992 -37.13 67.00 -4.84
N ALA A 993 -37.68 67.50 -5.94
CA ALA A 993 -36.90 67.84 -7.13
C ALA A 993 -35.90 69.00 -6.89
N SER A 994 -36.25 69.98 -6.06
CA SER A 994 -35.38 71.10 -5.67
C SER A 994 -34.11 70.61 -4.96
N LEU A 995 -34.27 69.79 -3.92
CA LEU A 995 -33.14 69.24 -3.16
C LEU A 995 -32.22 68.37 -4.03
N ARG A 996 -32.77 67.68 -5.03
CA ARG A 996 -31.96 66.93 -6.02
C ARG A 996 -31.12 67.86 -6.89
N GLN A 997 -31.66 68.97 -7.36
CA GLN A 997 -30.91 69.96 -8.15
C GLN A 997 -29.76 70.58 -7.33
N GLU A 998 -30.03 71.03 -6.11
CA GLU A 998 -29.02 71.63 -5.22
C GLU A 998 -27.83 70.68 -4.95
N LEU A 999 -28.12 69.38 -4.79
CA LEU A 999 -27.09 68.35 -4.63
C LEU A 999 -26.34 68.05 -5.94
N GLU A 1000 -27.01 67.98 -7.08
CA GLU A 1000 -26.37 67.74 -8.39
C GLU A 1000 -25.50 68.93 -8.83
N ASP A 1001 -25.90 70.17 -8.53
CA ASP A 1001 -25.10 71.39 -8.73
C ASP A 1001 -23.85 71.39 -7.82
N THR A 1002 -24.02 71.05 -6.54
CA THR A 1002 -22.91 70.95 -5.57
C THR A 1002 -21.90 69.87 -5.98
N ILE A 1003 -22.38 68.70 -6.40
CA ILE A 1003 -21.54 67.61 -6.92
C ILE A 1003 -20.81 68.03 -8.20
N SER A 1004 -21.45 68.80 -9.07
CA SER A 1004 -20.84 69.31 -10.31
C SER A 1004 -19.72 70.32 -10.03
N SER A 1005 -19.92 71.21 -9.06
CA SER A 1005 -18.88 72.13 -8.58
C SER A 1005 -17.66 71.38 -8.02
N LEU A 1006 -17.88 70.38 -7.15
CA LEU A 1006 -16.80 69.56 -6.58
C LEU A 1006 -16.06 68.74 -7.66
N LYS A 1007 -16.78 68.14 -8.62
CA LYS A 1007 -16.16 67.44 -9.75
C LYS A 1007 -15.27 68.34 -10.59
N SER A 1008 -15.67 69.61 -10.80
CA SER A 1008 -14.84 70.60 -11.51
C SER A 1008 -13.52 70.88 -10.78
N GLN A 1009 -13.58 71.09 -9.46
CA GLN A 1009 -12.38 71.31 -8.62
C GLN A 1009 -11.43 70.10 -8.62
N VAL A 1010 -11.96 68.88 -8.48
CA VAL A 1010 -11.14 67.66 -8.53
C VAL A 1010 -10.48 67.48 -9.90
N ASN A 1011 -11.20 67.72 -11.00
CA ASN A 1011 -10.66 67.60 -12.36
C ASN A 1011 -9.53 68.63 -12.61
N PHE A 1012 -9.66 69.86 -12.10
CA PHE A 1012 -8.60 70.86 -12.15
C PHE A 1012 -7.33 70.42 -11.39
N LEU A 1013 -7.49 69.90 -10.16
CA LEU A 1013 -6.37 69.36 -9.37
C LEU A 1013 -5.71 68.16 -10.06
N GLN A 1014 -6.50 67.25 -10.64
CA GLN A 1014 -6.02 66.06 -11.32
C GLN A 1014 -5.25 66.39 -12.60
N LYS A 1015 -5.70 67.36 -13.40
CA LYS A 1015 -4.94 67.89 -14.55
C LYS A 1015 -3.61 68.49 -14.13
N ARG A 1016 -3.58 69.26 -13.04
CA ARG A 1016 -2.33 69.81 -12.50
C ARG A 1016 -1.37 68.71 -12.03
N ALA A 1017 -1.89 67.62 -11.45
CA ALA A 1017 -1.08 66.46 -11.08
C ALA A 1017 -0.51 65.72 -12.29
N SER A 1018 -1.28 65.52 -13.37
CA SER A 1018 -0.79 64.89 -14.61
C SER A 1018 0.35 65.68 -15.25
N ILE A 1019 0.24 67.02 -15.34
CA ILE A 1019 1.31 67.87 -15.91
C ILE A 1019 2.61 67.70 -15.11
N LEU A 1020 2.53 67.75 -13.77
CA LEU A 1020 3.70 67.55 -12.90
C LEU A 1020 4.29 66.13 -13.02
N GLN A 1021 3.47 65.11 -13.29
CA GLN A 1021 3.93 63.75 -13.55
C GLN A 1021 4.64 63.62 -14.91
N GLU A 1022 4.17 64.34 -15.93
CA GLU A 1022 4.73 64.38 -17.28
C GLU A 1022 6.07 65.15 -17.32
N GLU A 1023 6.18 66.24 -16.54
CA GLU A 1023 7.45 66.91 -16.26
C GLU A 1023 8.44 65.98 -15.52
N LEU A 1024 7.99 65.28 -14.47
CA LEU A 1024 8.87 64.43 -13.67
C LEU A 1024 9.38 63.19 -14.43
N THR A 1025 8.56 62.61 -15.32
CA THR A 1025 8.95 61.49 -16.19
C THR A 1025 9.85 61.93 -17.34
N THR A 1026 9.63 63.10 -17.95
CA THR A 1026 10.55 63.65 -18.97
C THR A 1026 11.92 64.04 -18.40
N TYR A 1027 12.02 64.34 -17.09
CA TYR A 1027 13.31 64.47 -16.39
C TYR A 1027 13.99 63.12 -16.08
N GLN A 1028 13.23 62.05 -15.84
CA GLN A 1028 13.79 60.71 -15.63
C GLN A 1028 14.34 60.10 -16.92
N GLY A 1029 13.69 60.33 -18.07
CA GLY A 1029 14.14 59.86 -19.38
C GLY A 1029 15.35 60.59 -20.01
N ARG A 1030 16.10 61.38 -19.23
CA ARG A 1030 17.35 62.06 -19.65
C ARG A 1030 18.55 61.72 -18.75
N ARG A 1031 18.50 60.56 -18.09
CA ARG A 1031 19.60 59.91 -17.36
C ARG A 1031 19.74 58.48 -17.82
#